data_AF-A0A086KR30-F1
#
_entry.id   AF-A0A086KR30-F1
#
_cell.length_a   1.000
_cell.length_b   1.000
_cell.length_c   1.000
_cell.angle_alpha   90.00
_cell.angle_beta   90.00
_cell.angle_gamma   90.00
#
_symmetry.space_group_name_H-M   'P 1'
#
loop_
_entity.id
_entity.type
_entity.pdbx_description
1 polymer ?
#
loop_
_entity_poly.entity_id
_entity_poly.type
_entity_poly.pdbx_seq_one_letter_code
_entity_poly.pdbx_strand_id
1 'polypeptide(L)'
;MHKDGVYLFACVWTLWLSSLQLRNHVLQLFPPVEAAHQYWMGELHNTIASVCLVPRLSSRIGASAVEDDFADSCSSDDEDAEEKLKKSKLCKNRTYRHLSQLVDPAVFFHAYDVINKHIQRVKEYVQTWLQYQVLWDVDVNEVISRVSDDIETWQHLLNEIKAARSTFDTHENREEFGATIVDHQQAQSKLNTKYDGWHREILHAFGQKVADRTEAFYKRLHALLTDLEEQGRADDPTETSISAMTFLSMSQFQMDAFVNGVGPQADALLSSLVSNLTRFLLKLQEASKADVEWEVTFESLRASERLLERQRFAFPSDWLWIDRVEGELETFQQLLRHQALLVEQSREPIVDMVKRYNARVQFRLKHLYSEWMIHRPVKSDVSPQHATQVLEGYESQLNQLAEQYAFGEKAKNVLGLDDLPAGDEEQFSPDSLAEEIKDMKGVWNALSSLFTDVGALRETPWATVAPKAVRQRLEELLEKIKKVPPRFRQYDAFEEMRAQLTSYLKLNLLITDLRTDALKDRHWKLILTTLKIKKTLQEVTLGTLWHADLVANESAVREILVQAQGETALEEFLRQVKESWQDRELTFVAYGTKTKLVKGWDDLFQLIDDQVAALQSMKLSPYFKIFEEEALTWEEKLNRLRGLLDSWIEVQRKWVYLEGVFTGSQDIPMLLPQEHQRFRGIDQDFKNIMKKAASVKNVMEVAGMDDLGRQLDRLSDLLSRIQKALGEYLEKQREQFARFYFVGDEDLLEMIGNARDVKVVQRHVNKLFAGIAVLDTDPENGTIIVGMRCTTP
;
A
#
# COMPACT_ATOMS: atom_id res chain seq x y z
N MET A 1 51.74 -16.60 100.43
CA MET A 1 52.50 -17.77 100.93
C MET A 1 51.55 -18.80 101.52
N HIS A 2 51.03 -19.70 100.69
CA HIS A 2 50.98 -21.13 100.99
C HIS A 2 50.58 -21.86 99.71
N LYS A 3 51.47 -22.76 99.30
CA LYS A 3 51.36 -23.73 98.19
C LYS A 3 51.97 -23.33 96.84
N ASP A 4 53.15 -22.72 96.90
CA ASP A 4 54.28 -23.23 96.10
C ASP A 4 54.55 -24.67 96.54
N GLY A 5 54.39 -25.61 95.62
CA GLY A 5 54.73 -27.00 95.89
C GLY A 5 53.88 -28.00 95.12
N VAL A 6 53.87 -27.93 93.79
CA VAL A 6 54.20 -29.07 92.89
C VAL A 6 54.70 -28.48 91.55
N TYR A 7 55.81 -27.73 91.60
CA TYR A 7 56.62 -27.33 90.43
C TYR A 7 57.53 -28.50 89.97
N LEU A 8 57.01 -29.74 89.96
CA LEU A 8 57.80 -30.96 89.68
C LEU A 8 57.23 -31.85 88.57
N PHE A 9 56.30 -31.33 87.76
CA PHE A 9 55.89 -31.93 86.48
C PHE A 9 55.89 -30.88 85.35
N ALA A 10 56.86 -29.94 85.39
CA ALA A 10 57.03 -28.87 84.40
C ALA A 10 57.85 -29.28 83.17
N CYS A 11 57.81 -30.55 82.76
CA CYS A 11 58.44 -30.98 81.51
C CYS A 11 57.47 -31.89 80.77
N VAL A 12 57.19 -31.52 79.51
CA VAL A 12 56.30 -32.16 78.53
C VAL A 12 54.84 -31.68 78.55
N TRP A 13 54.60 -30.40 78.25
CA TRP A 13 53.36 -29.97 77.58
C TRP A 13 53.77 -29.09 76.40
N THR A 14 53.78 -29.67 75.21
CA THR A 14 54.01 -28.98 73.94
C THR A 14 52.79 -28.11 73.64
N LEU A 15 52.98 -26.78 73.61
CA LEU A 15 51.93 -25.83 73.20
C LEU A 15 51.57 -26.06 71.73
N TRP A 16 50.28 -26.09 71.41
CA TRP A 16 49.82 -26.26 70.03
C TRP A 16 49.50 -24.90 69.41
N LEU A 17 50.33 -24.49 68.46
CA LEU A 17 50.18 -23.20 67.78
C LEU A 17 49.38 -23.40 66.48
N SER A 18 48.24 -22.73 66.40
CA SER A 18 47.42 -22.65 65.19
C SER A 18 47.52 -21.26 64.59
N SER A 19 47.82 -21.19 63.29
CA SER A 19 47.81 -19.93 62.55
C SER A 19 46.63 -19.91 61.58
N LEU A 20 45.84 -18.83 61.59
CA LEU A 20 44.82 -18.59 60.57
C LEU A 20 45.50 -18.08 59.30
N GLN A 21 45.60 -18.95 58.28
CA GLN A 21 46.23 -18.65 57.01
C GLN A 21 45.21 -18.62 55.88
N LEU A 22 45.28 -17.59 55.03
CA LEU A 22 44.51 -17.52 53.80
C LEU A 22 45.24 -18.30 52.69
N ARG A 23 44.70 -19.45 52.25
CA ARG A 23 45.17 -20.21 51.09
C ARG A 23 44.03 -20.33 50.07
N ASN A 24 44.29 -19.99 48.81
CA ASN A 24 43.32 -20.03 47.71
C ASN A 24 41.99 -19.32 48.04
N HIS A 25 42.05 -18.10 48.57
CA HIS A 25 40.87 -17.29 48.96
C HIS A 25 39.99 -17.88 50.07
N VAL A 26 40.38 -18.99 50.70
CA VAL A 26 39.68 -19.58 51.84
C VAL A 26 40.49 -19.38 53.12
N LEU A 27 39.84 -18.89 54.18
CA LEU A 27 40.43 -18.80 55.52
C LEU A 27 40.55 -20.22 56.08
N GLN A 28 41.78 -20.73 56.19
CA GLN A 28 42.05 -22.07 56.71
C GLN A 28 42.95 -22.00 57.93
N LEU A 29 42.59 -22.72 58.99
CA LEU A 29 43.49 -22.96 60.10
C LEU A 29 44.58 -23.95 59.68
N PHE A 30 45.83 -23.58 59.92
CA PHE A 30 46.96 -24.47 59.74
C PHE A 30 47.74 -24.61 61.06
N PRO A 31 47.80 -25.83 61.64
CA PRO A 31 47.11 -27.08 61.25
C PRO A 31 45.59 -27.05 61.59
N PRO A 32 44.73 -27.93 61.02
CA PRO A 32 43.28 -27.87 61.23
C PRO A 32 42.87 -28.21 62.68
N VAL A 33 41.70 -27.73 63.10
CA VAL A 33 41.15 -27.98 64.46
C VAL A 33 41.09 -29.47 64.79
N GLU A 34 40.79 -30.31 63.80
CA GLU A 34 40.75 -31.77 63.94
C GLU A 34 42.13 -32.38 64.21
N ALA A 35 43.20 -31.77 63.68
CA ALA A 35 44.56 -32.18 64.01
C ALA A 35 44.93 -31.78 65.44
N ALA A 36 44.42 -30.65 65.95
CA ALA A 36 44.52 -30.30 67.37
C ALA A 36 43.84 -31.35 68.24
N HIS A 37 42.63 -31.76 67.85
CA HIS A 37 41.86 -32.79 68.55
C HIS A 37 42.61 -34.11 68.62
N GLN A 38 43.11 -34.59 67.48
CA GLN A 38 43.91 -35.82 67.41
C GLN A 38 45.18 -35.72 68.25
N TYR A 39 45.85 -34.57 68.25
CA TYR A 39 47.05 -34.34 69.03
C TYR A 39 46.80 -34.41 70.54
N TRP A 40 45.81 -33.67 71.04
CA TRP A 40 45.48 -33.66 72.48
C TRP A 40 44.92 -35.01 72.95
N MET A 41 44.12 -35.69 72.13
CA MET A 41 43.65 -37.04 72.42
C MET A 41 44.79 -38.05 72.45
N GLY A 42 45.73 -37.95 71.52
CA GLY A 42 46.94 -38.77 71.49
C GLY A 42 47.81 -38.55 72.71
N GLU A 43 47.99 -37.31 73.16
CA GLU A 43 48.82 -37.01 74.33
C GLU A 43 48.16 -37.44 75.65
N LEU A 44 46.83 -37.34 75.74
CA LEU A 44 46.07 -37.95 76.83
C LEU A 44 46.26 -39.48 76.86
N HIS A 45 46.18 -40.15 75.69
CA HIS A 45 46.42 -41.59 75.61
C HIS A 45 47.86 -41.97 75.94
N ASN A 46 48.84 -41.17 75.51
CA ASN A 46 50.26 -41.38 75.81
C ASN A 46 50.56 -41.23 77.31
N THR A 47 49.98 -40.23 77.96
CA THR A 47 50.14 -40.01 79.40
C THR A 47 49.44 -41.10 80.22
N ILE A 48 48.26 -41.56 79.80
CA ILE A 48 47.62 -42.73 80.41
C ILE A 48 48.48 -43.99 80.20
N ALA A 49 49.02 -44.20 79.00
CA ALA A 49 49.87 -45.33 78.68
C ALA A 49 51.17 -45.32 79.50
N SER A 50 51.81 -44.16 79.65
CA SER A 50 53.03 -44.03 80.44
C SER A 50 52.78 -44.36 81.90
N VAL A 51 51.70 -43.86 82.50
CA VAL A 51 51.30 -44.18 83.89
C VAL A 51 50.97 -45.66 84.07
N CYS A 52 50.25 -46.28 83.14
CA CYS A 52 49.87 -47.70 83.24
C CYS A 52 51.06 -48.66 83.06
N LEU A 53 52.12 -48.24 82.36
CA LEU A 53 53.29 -49.05 82.04
C LEU A 53 54.43 -48.91 83.08
N VAL A 54 54.34 -48.02 84.07
CA VAL A 54 55.40 -47.86 85.09
C VAL A 54 55.52 -49.13 85.96
N PRO A 55 56.74 -49.69 86.14
CA PRO A 55 56.99 -50.74 87.11
C PRO A 55 57.03 -50.20 88.54
N ARG A 56 56.37 -50.89 89.50
CA ARG A 56 56.28 -50.42 90.91
C ARG A 56 57.64 -50.41 91.61
N LEU A 57 58.00 -49.28 92.25
CA LEU A 57 59.15 -49.14 93.13
C LEU A 57 58.79 -49.60 94.56
N SER A 58 59.49 -50.60 95.10
CA SER A 58 59.40 -50.99 96.52
C SER A 58 60.63 -50.47 97.27
N SER A 59 60.39 -49.76 98.37
CA SER A 59 61.39 -48.98 99.10
C SER A 59 62.11 -49.78 100.19
N ARG A 60 63.44 -49.82 100.04
CA ARG A 60 64.54 -49.62 101.01
C ARG A 60 64.59 -50.41 102.34
N ILE A 61 65.61 -51.29 102.38
CA ILE A 61 66.65 -51.51 103.42
C ILE A 61 66.18 -52.26 104.68
N GLY A 62 66.64 -53.48 105.00
CA GLY A 62 67.64 -54.30 104.33
C GLY A 62 67.81 -55.67 104.98
N ALA A 63 68.47 -56.56 104.24
CA ALA A 63 69.32 -57.62 104.76
C ALA A 63 70.44 -57.83 103.73
N SER A 64 71.50 -57.04 103.90
CA SER A 64 72.87 -57.41 103.52
C SER A 64 73.37 -58.27 104.69
N ALA A 65 74.04 -59.41 104.57
CA ALA A 65 74.62 -60.21 103.48
C ALA A 65 74.60 -61.67 104.01
N VAL A 66 74.66 -62.72 103.20
CA VAL A 66 75.89 -63.43 102.77
C VAL A 66 75.35 -64.74 102.19
N GLU A 67 75.40 -64.89 100.86
CA GLU A 67 76.16 -65.92 100.11
C GLU A 67 75.55 -67.33 100.07
N ASP A 68 75.50 -67.80 98.83
CA ASP A 68 75.52 -69.17 98.31
C ASP A 68 74.32 -70.14 98.49
N ASP A 69 73.70 -70.36 97.33
CA ASP A 69 73.27 -71.64 96.75
C ASP A 69 72.43 -72.64 97.57
N PHE A 70 71.23 -72.90 97.01
CA PHE A 70 70.35 -74.07 97.16
C PHE A 70 69.38 -74.17 98.36
N ALA A 71 68.08 -74.20 98.01
CA ALA A 71 66.93 -74.98 98.54
C ALA A 71 66.75 -75.31 100.05
N ASP A 72 65.48 -75.16 100.47
CA ASP A 72 64.70 -76.00 101.42
C ASP A 72 64.57 -75.61 102.93
N SER A 73 63.56 -76.24 103.54
CA SER A 73 62.64 -75.93 104.65
C SER A 73 63.07 -75.94 106.14
N CYS A 74 62.13 -75.44 106.98
CA CYS A 74 61.70 -75.92 108.31
C CYS A 74 62.38 -75.50 109.65
N SER A 75 61.51 -75.54 110.69
CA SER A 75 61.68 -75.48 112.17
C SER A 75 61.78 -74.09 112.85
N SER A 76 60.82 -73.77 113.74
CA SER A 76 60.90 -73.79 115.24
C SER A 76 61.46 -72.43 115.74
N ASP A 77 60.78 -71.58 116.51
CA ASP A 77 59.92 -71.77 117.67
C ASP A 77 58.74 -70.74 117.58
N ASP A 78 57.56 -70.97 118.15
CA ASP A 78 57.21 -70.56 119.51
C ASP A 78 57.95 -69.29 120.02
N GLU A 79 57.18 -68.27 120.37
CA GLU A 79 57.58 -66.89 120.71
C GLU A 79 57.90 -65.97 119.49
N ASP A 80 57.07 -64.91 119.34
CA ASP A 80 57.01 -63.90 118.28
C ASP A 80 56.59 -64.35 116.85
N ALA A 81 55.30 -64.71 116.69
CA ALA A 81 54.71 -65.28 115.47
C ALA A 81 53.77 -64.34 114.65
N GLU A 82 53.79 -63.02 114.87
CA GLU A 82 52.97 -62.03 114.13
C GLU A 82 53.55 -61.66 112.73
N GLU A 83 54.69 -62.26 112.35
CA GLU A 83 55.48 -61.86 111.17
C GLU A 83 55.38 -62.79 109.92
N LYS A 84 54.85 -64.02 110.03
CA LYS A 84 54.88 -64.99 108.91
C LYS A 84 53.69 -64.97 107.95
N LEU A 85 52.52 -64.42 108.31
CA LEU A 85 51.34 -64.39 107.41
C LEU A 85 51.34 -63.18 106.45
N LYS A 86 52.12 -62.12 106.72
CA LYS A 86 52.22 -60.94 105.85
C LYS A 86 53.04 -61.18 104.57
N LYS A 87 53.84 -62.26 104.48
CA LYS A 87 54.71 -62.56 103.32
C LYS A 87 53.98 -63.08 102.07
N SER A 88 52.71 -63.51 102.13
CA SER A 88 51.99 -64.04 100.94
C SER A 88 51.26 -63.00 100.07
N LYS A 89 51.22 -61.72 100.48
CA LYS A 89 50.76 -60.60 99.63
C LYS A 89 51.77 -60.18 98.55
N LEU A 90 52.92 -60.85 98.51
CA LEU A 90 54.00 -60.59 97.58
C LEU A 90 53.99 -61.65 96.46
N CYS A 91 53.13 -61.48 95.43
CA CYS A 91 53.34 -62.01 94.05
C CYS A 91 52.08 -61.83 93.16
N LYS A 92 51.90 -60.64 92.56
CA LYS A 92 51.24 -60.36 91.26
C LYS A 92 51.27 -58.85 90.89
N ASN A 93 52.19 -58.09 91.51
CA ASN A 93 52.44 -56.67 91.26
C ASN A 93 53.75 -56.51 90.48
N ARG A 94 53.70 -56.17 89.19
CA ARG A 94 54.87 -55.60 88.50
C ARG A 94 54.61 -54.42 87.56
N THR A 95 53.38 -54.13 87.14
CA THR A 95 53.02 -52.88 86.41
C THR A 95 51.60 -52.42 86.72
N TYR A 96 51.31 -51.13 86.56
CA TYR A 96 50.02 -50.50 86.89
C TYR A 96 48.91 -50.71 85.84
N ARG A 97 48.90 -51.84 85.11
CA ARG A 97 47.92 -52.09 84.03
C ARG A 97 46.46 -52.22 84.49
N HIS A 98 46.21 -52.66 85.73
CA HIS A 98 44.84 -52.73 86.27
C HIS A 98 44.31 -51.40 86.79
N LEU A 99 45.11 -50.32 86.79
CA LEU A 99 44.68 -49.01 87.29
C LEU A 99 43.66 -48.36 86.33
N SER A 100 43.67 -48.70 85.04
CA SER A 100 42.63 -48.28 84.08
C SER A 100 41.27 -48.95 84.28
N GLN A 101 41.20 -50.10 84.97
CA GLN A 101 39.94 -50.78 85.33
C GLN A 101 39.41 -50.38 86.72
N LEU A 102 40.24 -49.71 87.53
CA LEU A 102 39.90 -49.24 88.88
C LEU A 102 39.57 -47.74 88.93
N VAL A 103 39.91 -46.98 87.90
CA VAL A 103 39.46 -45.60 87.74
C VAL A 103 38.04 -45.63 87.16
N ASP A 104 37.12 -44.93 87.81
CA ASP A 104 35.75 -44.78 87.36
C ASP A 104 35.73 -44.27 85.90
N PRO A 105 35.05 -44.94 84.96
CA PRO A 105 34.90 -44.48 83.58
C PRO A 105 34.50 -43.00 83.47
N ALA A 106 33.77 -42.47 84.46
CA ALA A 106 33.37 -41.06 84.54
C ALA A 106 34.55 -40.07 84.48
N VAL A 107 35.73 -40.42 85.00
CA VAL A 107 36.91 -39.52 85.00
C VAL A 107 37.51 -39.41 83.60
N PHE A 108 37.56 -40.52 82.85
CA PHE A 108 37.99 -40.49 81.45
C PHE A 108 36.98 -39.74 80.58
N PHE A 109 35.68 -39.98 80.76
CA PHE A 109 34.63 -39.21 80.08
C PHE A 109 34.73 -37.72 80.40
N HIS A 110 35.03 -37.34 81.64
CA HIS A 110 35.23 -35.94 82.01
C HIS A 110 36.46 -35.33 81.32
N ALA A 111 37.60 -36.03 81.26
CA ALA A 111 38.79 -35.54 80.56
C ALA A 111 38.55 -35.37 79.05
N TYR A 112 37.85 -36.33 78.41
CA TYR A 112 37.44 -36.21 77.01
C TYR A 112 36.46 -35.07 76.79
N ASP A 113 35.49 -34.88 77.69
CA ASP A 113 34.51 -33.79 77.61
C ASP A 113 35.17 -32.41 77.79
N VAL A 114 36.18 -32.29 78.65
CA VAL A 114 36.98 -31.06 78.79
C VAL A 114 37.76 -30.75 77.51
N ILE A 115 38.44 -31.74 76.91
CA ILE A 115 39.15 -31.55 75.63
C ILE A 115 38.16 -31.16 74.51
N ASN A 116 37.01 -31.85 74.41
CA ASN A 116 35.98 -31.54 73.42
C ASN A 116 35.38 -30.13 73.61
N LYS A 117 35.10 -29.71 74.86
CA LYS A 117 34.62 -28.36 75.18
C LYS A 117 35.64 -27.28 74.81
N HIS A 118 36.92 -27.50 75.09
CA HIS A 118 37.97 -26.56 74.68
C HIS A 118 38.06 -26.43 73.16
N ILE A 119 38.01 -27.54 72.44
CA ILE A 119 38.06 -27.56 70.98
C ILE A 119 36.80 -26.95 70.37
N GLN A 120 35.64 -27.14 70.99
CA GLN A 120 34.40 -26.52 70.56
C GLN A 120 34.43 -24.99 70.72
N ARG A 121 35.02 -24.46 71.80
CA ARG A 121 35.24 -23.01 71.97
C ARG A 121 36.18 -22.45 70.89
N VAL A 122 37.26 -23.17 70.57
CA VAL A 122 38.16 -22.80 69.46
C VAL A 122 37.41 -22.82 68.13
N LYS A 123 36.55 -23.81 67.90
CA LYS A 123 35.74 -23.92 66.68
C LYS A 123 34.72 -22.78 66.55
N GLU A 124 34.03 -22.42 67.62
CA GLU A 124 33.10 -21.29 67.68
C GLU A 124 33.81 -19.96 67.39
N TYR A 125 34.99 -19.75 67.99
CA TYR A 125 35.81 -18.57 67.72
C TYR A 125 36.30 -18.50 66.27
N VAL A 126 36.75 -19.61 65.71
CA VAL A 126 37.21 -19.65 64.32
C VAL A 126 36.03 -19.45 63.35
N GLN A 127 34.82 -19.86 63.75
CA GLN A 127 33.61 -19.66 62.97
C GLN A 127 33.23 -18.18 62.83
N THR A 128 33.44 -17.33 63.84
CA THR A 128 33.23 -15.88 63.71
C THR A 128 34.20 -15.28 62.70
N TRP A 129 35.46 -15.73 62.68
CA TRP A 129 36.45 -15.34 61.67
C TRP A 129 36.13 -15.85 60.26
N LEU A 130 35.55 -17.04 60.14
CA LEU A 130 35.06 -17.59 58.86
C LEU A 130 33.85 -16.82 58.31
N GLN A 131 33.00 -16.20 59.14
CA GLN A 131 31.91 -15.35 58.65
C GLN A 131 32.43 -14.15 57.86
N TYR A 132 33.61 -13.61 58.23
CA TYR A 132 34.27 -12.54 57.48
C TYR A 132 34.88 -13.00 56.15
N GLN A 133 34.85 -14.30 55.83
CA GLN A 133 35.19 -14.77 54.49
C GLN A 133 34.20 -14.25 53.44
N VAL A 134 32.94 -13.99 53.82
CA VAL A 134 31.93 -13.41 52.90
C VAL A 134 32.40 -12.07 52.32
N LEU A 135 33.19 -11.28 53.06
CA LEU A 135 33.77 -10.03 52.56
C LEU A 135 34.71 -10.22 51.35
N TRP A 136 35.28 -11.42 51.18
CA TRP A 136 36.15 -11.74 50.05
C TRP A 136 35.37 -12.19 48.81
N ASP A 137 34.16 -12.70 49.00
CA ASP A 137 33.28 -13.21 47.95
C ASP A 137 32.32 -12.12 47.42
N VAL A 138 32.24 -10.97 48.10
CA VAL A 138 31.38 -9.85 47.70
C VAL A 138 32.07 -9.00 46.64
N ASP A 139 31.47 -8.94 45.45
CA ASP A 139 31.84 -7.99 44.41
C ASP A 139 31.31 -6.60 44.74
N VAL A 140 32.22 -5.64 44.86
CA VAL A 140 31.92 -4.24 45.20
C VAL A 140 30.95 -3.62 44.19
N ASN A 141 31.11 -3.97 42.91
CA ASN A 141 30.27 -3.51 41.81
C ASN A 141 28.84 -4.03 41.93
N GLU A 142 28.63 -5.24 42.47
CA GLU A 142 27.29 -5.77 42.68
C GLU A 142 26.58 -5.01 43.81
N VAL A 143 27.32 -4.64 44.87
CA VAL A 143 26.78 -3.79 45.95
C VAL A 143 26.43 -2.40 45.41
N ILE A 144 27.32 -1.77 44.64
CA ILE A 144 27.05 -0.47 43.99
C ILE A 144 25.84 -0.55 43.07
N SER A 145 25.60 -1.69 42.40
CA SER A 145 24.43 -1.88 41.52
C SER A 145 23.12 -2.10 42.27
N ARG A 146 23.17 -2.68 43.47
CA ARG A 146 21.98 -2.96 44.30
C ARG A 146 21.55 -1.77 45.15
N VAL A 147 22.51 -0.96 45.58
CA VAL A 147 22.25 0.31 46.25
C VAL A 147 21.86 1.30 45.16
N SER A 148 20.58 1.66 45.11
CA SER A 148 20.01 2.62 44.14
C SER A 148 20.67 4.00 44.22
N ASP A 149 20.24 4.95 43.38
CA ASP A 149 20.72 6.35 43.37
C ASP A 149 20.30 7.19 44.61
N ASP A 150 19.85 6.54 45.68
CA ASP A 150 19.30 7.18 46.88
C ASP A 150 20.40 7.53 47.89
N ILE A 151 20.77 8.81 47.94
CA ILE A 151 21.83 9.36 48.80
C ILE A 151 21.67 8.94 50.28
N GLU A 152 20.45 8.90 50.81
CA GLU A 152 20.20 8.54 52.21
C GLU A 152 20.63 7.10 52.52
N THR A 153 20.35 6.16 51.61
CA THR A 153 20.75 4.76 51.77
C THR A 153 22.27 4.60 51.73
N TRP A 154 22.94 5.38 50.89
CA TRP A 154 24.41 5.45 50.86
C TRP A 154 24.99 6.03 52.15
N GLN A 155 24.38 7.08 52.71
CA GLN A 155 24.80 7.64 53.99
C GLN A 155 24.64 6.63 55.13
N HIS A 156 23.52 5.89 55.17
CA HIS A 156 23.30 4.82 56.13
C HIS A 156 24.34 3.71 55.99
N LEU A 157 24.55 3.23 54.77
CA LEU A 157 25.54 2.19 54.46
C LEU A 157 26.96 2.61 54.87
N LEU A 158 27.38 3.84 54.58
CA LEU A 158 28.69 4.35 55.00
C LEU A 158 28.84 4.42 56.53
N ASN A 159 27.77 4.73 57.26
CA ASN A 159 27.77 4.71 58.71
C ASN A 159 27.82 3.28 59.28
N GLU A 160 27.12 2.33 58.67
CA GLU A 160 27.16 0.92 59.04
C GLU A 160 28.55 0.29 58.78
N ILE A 161 29.18 0.61 57.66
CA ILE A 161 30.56 0.24 57.34
C ILE A 161 31.51 0.76 58.43
N LYS A 162 31.32 2.00 58.90
CA LYS A 162 32.13 2.53 59.98
C LYS A 162 31.93 1.76 61.29
N ALA A 163 30.68 1.42 61.63
CA ALA A 163 30.36 0.66 62.83
C ALA A 163 30.89 -0.78 62.77
N ALA A 164 30.80 -1.44 61.61
CA ALA A 164 31.34 -2.79 61.40
C ALA A 164 32.86 -2.84 61.60
N ARG A 165 33.61 -1.82 61.13
CA ARG A 165 35.06 -1.73 61.31
C ARG A 165 35.48 -1.74 62.78
N SER A 166 34.74 -1.04 63.65
CA SER A 166 35.08 -0.97 65.08
C SER A 166 35.01 -2.31 65.81
N THR A 167 34.29 -3.29 65.28
CA THR A 167 34.20 -4.63 65.89
C THR A 167 35.43 -5.50 65.62
N PHE A 168 36.22 -5.14 64.61
CA PHE A 168 37.36 -5.91 64.12
C PHE A 168 38.72 -5.34 64.59
N ASP A 169 38.82 -4.02 64.80
CA ASP A 169 40.06 -3.36 65.26
C ASP A 169 40.26 -3.53 66.80
N THR A 170 40.16 -4.77 67.30
CA THR A 170 40.61 -5.11 68.66
C THR A 170 42.13 -5.26 68.69
N HIS A 171 42.77 -4.86 69.79
CA HIS A 171 44.24 -4.78 69.89
C HIS A 171 44.95 -6.14 70.08
N GLU A 172 44.22 -7.23 70.26
CA GLU A 172 44.77 -8.53 70.59
C GLU A 172 44.93 -9.40 69.34
N ASN A 173 46.16 -9.60 68.88
CA ASN A 173 46.46 -10.37 67.65
C ASN A 173 46.42 -11.90 67.84
N ARG A 174 46.30 -12.36 69.09
CA ARG A 174 46.37 -13.76 69.50
C ARG A 174 45.37 -14.00 70.61
N GLU A 175 44.57 -15.04 70.45
CA GLU A 175 43.70 -15.51 71.52
C GLU A 175 44.17 -16.88 72.03
N GLU A 176 44.27 -16.98 73.35
CA GLU A 176 44.75 -18.15 74.05
C GLU A 176 43.58 -18.97 74.60
N PHE A 177 43.40 -20.17 74.06
CA PHE A 177 42.41 -21.15 74.51
C PHE A 177 43.12 -22.27 75.28
N GLY A 178 43.54 -21.97 76.51
CA GLY A 178 44.29 -22.90 77.36
C GLY A 178 45.66 -23.22 76.77
N ALA A 179 45.84 -24.43 76.22
CA ALA A 179 47.09 -24.86 75.60
C ALA A 179 47.13 -24.70 74.07
N THR A 180 46.06 -24.19 73.46
CA THR A 180 45.96 -23.86 72.03
C THR A 180 45.98 -22.35 71.84
N ILE A 181 46.89 -21.84 71.00
CA ILE A 181 46.98 -20.43 70.66
C ILE A 181 46.55 -20.25 69.20
N VAL A 182 45.59 -19.37 68.95
CA VAL A 182 45.16 -19.01 67.60
C VAL A 182 45.72 -17.64 67.25
N ASP A 183 46.68 -17.60 66.32
CA ASP A 183 47.24 -16.36 65.77
C ASP A 183 46.41 -15.93 64.55
N HIS A 184 45.75 -14.78 64.67
CA HIS A 184 44.92 -14.20 63.61
C HIS A 184 45.52 -12.92 63.01
N GLN A 185 46.74 -12.52 63.39
CA GLN A 185 47.41 -11.30 62.91
C GLN A 185 47.46 -11.22 61.38
N GLN A 186 47.78 -12.34 60.73
CA GLN A 186 47.89 -12.42 59.27
C GLN A 186 46.53 -12.32 58.57
N ALA A 187 45.49 -12.89 59.17
CA ALA A 187 44.11 -12.77 58.69
C ALA A 187 43.60 -11.33 58.86
N GLN A 188 43.88 -10.71 60.01
CA GLN A 188 43.51 -9.34 60.35
C GLN A 188 44.14 -8.34 59.37
N SER A 189 45.46 -8.34 59.18
CA SER A 189 46.14 -7.44 58.24
C SER A 189 45.61 -7.53 56.81
N LYS A 190 45.34 -8.76 56.33
CA LYS A 190 44.78 -8.99 54.99
C LYS A 190 43.32 -8.53 54.88
N LEU A 191 42.50 -8.78 55.91
CA LEU A 191 41.11 -8.32 55.94
C LEU A 191 41.04 -6.79 55.95
N ASN A 192 41.87 -6.12 56.75
CA ASN A 192 41.96 -4.66 56.80
C ASN A 192 42.33 -4.06 55.45
N THR A 193 43.32 -4.64 54.76
CA THR A 193 43.74 -4.15 53.44
C THR A 193 42.60 -4.27 52.41
N LYS A 194 41.84 -5.38 52.46
CA LYS A 194 40.67 -5.56 51.59
C LYS A 194 39.53 -4.64 51.95
N TYR A 195 39.26 -4.45 53.24
CA TYR A 195 38.24 -3.54 53.75
C TYR A 195 38.54 -2.09 53.37
N ASP A 196 39.78 -1.65 53.50
CA ASP A 196 40.22 -0.30 53.08
C ASP A 196 40.18 -0.13 51.55
N GLY A 197 40.33 -1.21 50.79
CA GLY A 197 40.07 -1.22 49.34
C GLY A 197 38.59 -0.99 49.04
N TRP A 198 37.73 -1.83 49.61
CA TRP A 198 36.27 -1.75 49.47
C TRP A 198 35.70 -0.40 49.93
N HIS A 199 36.13 0.08 51.10
CA HIS A 199 35.70 1.37 51.63
C HIS A 199 36.12 2.52 50.72
N ARG A 200 37.34 2.51 50.16
CA ARG A 200 37.78 3.54 49.20
C ARG A 200 36.96 3.49 47.90
N GLU A 201 36.68 2.30 47.38
CA GLU A 201 35.88 2.13 46.16
C GLU A 201 34.43 2.60 46.37
N ILE A 202 33.81 2.28 47.51
CA ILE A 202 32.47 2.76 47.89
C ILE A 202 32.47 4.27 48.11
N LEU A 203 33.47 4.82 48.80
CA LEU A 203 33.60 6.27 48.99
C LEU A 203 33.75 7.00 47.66
N HIS A 204 34.52 6.44 46.73
CA HIS A 204 34.67 6.99 45.39
C HIS A 204 33.37 6.91 44.60
N ALA A 205 32.65 5.79 44.65
CA ALA A 205 31.34 5.64 44.01
C ALA A 205 30.31 6.63 44.60
N PHE A 206 30.25 6.76 45.92
CA PHE A 206 29.38 7.73 46.59
C PHE A 206 29.75 9.18 46.26
N GLY A 207 31.04 9.51 46.29
CA GLY A 207 31.55 10.83 45.87
C GLY A 207 31.19 11.16 44.43
N GLN A 208 31.31 10.21 43.50
CA GLN A 208 30.92 10.39 42.11
C GLN A 208 29.40 10.58 41.96
N LYS A 209 28.58 9.82 42.69
CA LYS A 209 27.12 9.98 42.68
C LYS A 209 26.68 11.33 43.25
N VAL A 210 27.33 11.81 44.30
CA VAL A 210 27.10 13.16 44.84
C VAL A 210 27.52 14.21 43.81
N ALA A 211 28.67 14.06 43.15
CA ALA A 211 29.11 14.97 42.09
C ALA A 211 28.11 15.04 40.93
N ASP A 212 27.70 13.89 40.40
CA ASP A 212 26.76 13.79 39.28
C ASP A 212 25.42 14.45 39.63
N ARG A 213 24.93 14.25 40.87
CA ARG A 213 23.67 14.84 41.34
C ARG A 213 23.79 16.34 41.61
N THR A 214 24.90 16.80 42.17
CA THR A 214 25.19 18.24 42.34
C THR A 214 25.31 18.94 40.99
N GLU A 215 25.97 18.33 39.99
CA GLU A 215 26.07 18.87 38.64
C GLU A 215 24.71 18.89 37.93
N ALA A 216 23.92 17.83 38.04
CA ALA A 216 22.57 17.78 37.49
C ALA A 216 21.63 18.82 38.13
N PHE A 217 21.73 19.01 39.45
CA PHE A 217 21.01 20.04 40.18
C PHE A 217 21.43 21.43 39.71
N TYR A 218 22.74 21.71 39.67
CA TYR A 218 23.29 22.99 39.21
C TYR A 218 22.88 23.32 37.77
N LYS A 219 22.92 22.35 36.85
CA LYS A 219 22.46 22.54 35.46
C LYS A 219 20.97 22.91 35.38
N ARG A 220 20.11 22.29 36.20
CA ARG A 220 18.67 22.60 36.24
C ARG A 220 18.41 23.96 36.88
N LEU A 221 19.09 24.27 37.98
CA LEU A 221 19.03 25.56 38.66
C LEU A 221 19.45 26.69 37.70
N HIS A 222 20.59 26.52 37.04
CA HIS A 222 21.13 27.50 36.11
C HIS A 222 20.20 27.69 34.90
N ALA A 223 19.65 26.62 34.32
CA ALA A 223 18.71 26.72 33.20
C ALA A 223 17.43 27.48 33.57
N LEU A 224 16.86 27.22 34.75
CA LEU A 224 15.68 27.96 35.22
C LEU A 224 16.00 29.40 35.62
N LEU A 225 17.20 29.66 36.16
CA LEU A 225 17.69 31.00 36.42
C LEU A 225 17.82 31.80 35.12
N THR A 226 18.46 31.23 34.09
CA THR A 226 18.58 31.88 32.77
C THR A 226 17.22 32.10 32.12
N ASP A 227 16.29 31.14 32.23
CA ASP A 227 14.93 31.28 31.70
C ASP A 227 14.17 32.42 32.39
N LEU A 228 14.29 32.55 33.72
CA LEU A 228 13.66 33.62 34.50
C LEU A 228 14.32 34.98 34.27
N GLU A 229 15.62 35.02 34.01
CA GLU A 229 16.37 36.23 33.64
C GLU A 229 16.02 36.70 32.22
N GLU A 230 15.95 35.79 31.26
CA GLU A 230 15.55 36.07 29.87
C GLU A 230 14.11 36.60 29.82
N GLN A 231 13.18 35.99 30.56
CA GLN A 231 11.79 36.44 30.62
C GLN A 231 11.58 37.66 31.52
N GLY A 232 12.48 37.87 32.48
CA GLY A 232 12.52 39.03 33.39
C GLY A 232 13.16 40.27 32.77
N ARG A 233 13.77 40.16 31.58
CA ARG A 233 14.35 41.29 30.87
C ARG A 233 13.25 42.21 30.35
N ALA A 234 13.29 43.47 30.78
CA ALA A 234 12.48 44.52 30.17
C ALA A 234 13.12 44.87 28.82
N ASP A 235 12.62 44.27 27.74
CA ASP A 235 12.97 44.68 26.40
C ASP A 235 12.18 45.93 26.01
N ASP A 236 12.78 46.77 25.16
CA ASP A 236 12.11 47.92 24.59
C ASP A 236 10.85 47.47 23.83
N PRO A 237 9.70 48.14 24.00
CA PRO A 237 8.47 47.77 23.32
C PRO A 237 8.68 47.91 21.81
N THR A 238 8.75 46.77 21.13
CA THR A 238 8.77 46.71 19.66
C THR A 238 7.37 46.93 19.11
N GLU A 239 7.26 47.36 17.85
CA GLU A 239 5.97 47.57 17.17
C GLU A 239 5.07 46.32 17.13
N THR A 240 5.61 45.13 17.44
CA THR A 240 4.92 43.82 17.33
C THR A 240 4.88 43.00 18.61
N SER A 241 5.69 43.31 19.63
CA SER A 241 5.68 42.56 20.90
C SER A 241 6.09 43.40 22.10
N ILE A 242 5.37 43.21 23.21
CA ILE A 242 5.67 43.77 24.52
C ILE A 242 6.07 42.63 25.46
N SER A 243 7.19 42.78 26.15
CA SER A 243 7.63 41.81 27.16
C SER A 243 6.72 41.88 28.39
N ALA A 244 6.52 40.73 29.04
CA ALA A 244 5.72 40.60 30.26
C ALA A 244 6.14 41.65 31.31
N MET A 245 7.45 41.79 31.54
CA MET A 245 7.99 42.69 32.56
C MET A 245 7.74 44.18 32.25
N THR A 246 7.85 44.58 30.97
CA THR A 246 7.57 45.96 30.54
C THR A 246 6.11 46.32 30.84
N PHE A 247 5.16 45.42 30.57
CA PHE A 247 3.75 45.61 30.92
C PHE A 247 3.49 45.66 32.43
N LEU A 248 4.12 44.77 33.21
CA LEU A 248 3.99 44.74 34.68
C LEU A 248 4.56 46.01 35.34
N SER A 249 5.48 46.71 34.67
CA SER A 249 6.08 47.97 35.13
C SER A 249 5.33 49.24 34.70
N MET A 250 4.30 49.12 33.85
CA MET A 250 3.53 50.27 33.34
C MET A 250 2.51 50.78 34.37
N SER A 251 2.10 52.04 34.24
CA SER A 251 1.04 52.60 35.07
C SER A 251 -0.34 52.01 34.71
N GLN A 252 -1.26 51.93 35.69
CA GLN A 252 -2.63 51.43 35.47
C GLN A 252 -3.36 52.13 34.32
N PHE A 253 -3.17 53.45 34.16
CA PHE A 253 -3.77 54.20 33.06
C PHE A 253 -3.23 53.77 31.68
N GLN A 254 -1.93 53.46 31.58
CA GLN A 254 -1.32 52.99 30.34
C GLN A 254 -1.74 51.55 30.02
N MET A 255 -1.89 50.70 31.05
CA MET A 255 -2.43 49.35 30.90
C MET A 255 -3.87 49.38 30.39
N ASP A 256 -4.74 50.20 31.00
CA ASP A 256 -6.14 50.34 30.57
C ASP A 256 -6.26 50.93 29.16
N ALA A 257 -5.46 51.95 28.83
CA ALA A 257 -5.46 52.53 27.49
C ALA A 257 -5.05 51.51 26.40
N PHE A 258 -4.10 50.62 26.73
CA PHE A 258 -3.65 49.56 25.83
C PHE A 258 -4.71 48.47 25.66
N VAL A 259 -5.31 48.02 26.76
CA VAL A 259 -6.37 46.98 26.77
C VAL A 259 -7.66 47.47 26.11
N ASN A 260 -7.91 48.79 26.11
CA ASN A 260 -9.04 49.42 25.42
C ASN A 260 -8.77 49.74 23.94
N GLY A 261 -7.55 49.54 23.45
CA GLY A 261 -7.20 49.77 22.06
C GLY A 261 -8.03 48.89 21.11
N VAL A 262 -8.60 49.51 20.07
CA VAL A 262 -9.40 48.83 19.03
C VAL A 262 -8.63 48.87 17.71
N GLY A 263 -8.29 47.70 17.17
CA GLY A 263 -7.63 47.58 15.86
C GLY A 263 -6.78 46.31 15.71
N PRO A 264 -6.44 45.91 14.47
CA PRO A 264 -5.73 44.66 14.18
C PRO A 264 -4.30 44.63 14.74
N GLN A 265 -3.62 45.79 14.80
CA GLN A 265 -2.31 45.91 15.43
C GLN A 265 -2.40 45.77 16.96
N ALA A 266 -3.43 46.35 17.57
CA ALA A 266 -3.67 46.25 19.01
C ALA A 266 -4.01 44.80 19.42
N ASP A 267 -4.78 44.07 18.62
CA ASP A 267 -5.12 42.67 18.88
C ASP A 267 -3.91 41.72 18.74
N ALA A 268 -3.04 41.95 17.76
CA ALA A 268 -1.79 41.20 17.61
C ALA A 268 -0.85 41.44 18.81
N LEU A 269 -0.74 42.71 19.24
CA LEU A 269 0.04 43.09 20.41
C LEU A 269 -0.53 42.49 21.70
N LEU A 270 -1.85 42.55 21.90
CA LEU A 270 -2.52 41.91 23.04
C LEU A 270 -2.33 40.39 23.04
N SER A 271 -2.39 39.74 21.88
CA SER A 271 -2.11 38.30 21.77
C SER A 271 -0.67 37.96 22.13
N SER A 272 0.29 38.73 21.62
CA SER A 272 1.72 38.52 21.92
C SER A 272 1.96 38.70 23.43
N LEU A 273 1.36 39.74 24.02
CA LEU A 273 1.49 40.07 25.43
C LEU A 273 0.87 38.97 26.31
N VAL A 274 -0.35 38.53 26.02
CA VAL A 274 -1.00 37.43 26.76
C VAL A 274 -0.19 36.14 26.62
N SER A 275 0.36 35.83 25.44
CA SER A 275 1.20 34.63 25.26
C SER A 275 2.50 34.70 26.08
N ASN A 276 3.17 35.86 26.09
CA ASN A 276 4.41 36.08 26.84
C ASN A 276 4.15 36.09 28.35
N LEU A 277 3.07 36.74 28.80
CA LEU A 277 2.63 36.71 30.19
C LEU A 277 2.24 35.30 30.63
N THR A 278 1.52 34.54 29.81
CA THR A 278 1.15 33.16 30.17
C THR A 278 2.37 32.26 30.27
N ARG A 279 3.35 32.41 29.36
CA ARG A 279 4.63 31.69 29.42
C ARG A 279 5.40 32.05 30.69
N PHE A 280 5.49 33.34 31.00
CA PHE A 280 6.11 33.86 32.21
C PHE A 280 5.42 33.33 33.48
N LEU A 281 4.09 33.36 33.56
CA LEU A 281 3.35 32.87 34.71
C LEU A 281 3.46 31.35 34.89
N LEU A 282 3.44 30.57 33.80
CA LEU A 282 3.68 29.12 33.84
C LEU A 282 5.09 28.80 34.34
N LYS A 283 6.10 29.56 33.89
CA LYS A 283 7.49 29.40 34.32
C LYS A 283 7.70 29.83 35.77
N LEU A 284 7.03 30.89 36.20
CA LEU A 284 7.03 31.32 37.59
C LEU A 284 6.34 30.30 38.50
N GLN A 285 5.30 29.60 38.01
CA GLN A 285 4.66 28.48 38.71
C GLN A 285 5.54 27.22 38.74
N GLU A 286 6.26 26.92 37.66
CA GLU A 286 7.24 25.81 37.61
C GLU A 286 8.39 26.08 38.58
N ALA A 287 8.93 27.30 38.56
CA ALA A 287 10.00 27.75 39.44
C ALA A 287 9.59 27.74 40.92
N SER A 288 8.36 28.15 41.26
CA SER A 288 7.89 28.11 42.64
C SER A 288 7.67 26.70 43.19
N LYS A 289 7.26 25.75 42.35
CA LYS A 289 7.22 24.32 42.73
C LYS A 289 8.62 23.75 42.90
N ALA A 290 9.52 24.09 41.99
CA ALA A 290 10.91 23.63 42.03
C ALA A 290 11.64 24.13 43.28
N ASP A 291 11.41 25.38 43.73
CA ASP A 291 12.02 25.94 44.94
C ASP A 291 11.74 25.07 46.19
N VAL A 292 10.50 24.60 46.37
CA VAL A 292 10.10 23.73 47.49
C VAL A 292 10.79 22.36 47.43
N GLU A 293 10.92 21.77 46.25
CA GLU A 293 11.61 20.49 46.07
C GLU A 293 13.13 20.64 46.25
N TRP A 294 13.68 21.77 45.82
CA TRP A 294 15.11 22.03 45.81
C TRP A 294 15.68 22.25 47.19
N GLU A 295 14.96 22.88 48.12
CA GLU A 295 15.42 23.02 49.51
C GLU A 295 15.74 21.66 50.16
N VAL A 296 14.84 20.68 50.03
CA VAL A 296 15.03 19.34 50.59
C VAL A 296 16.23 18.63 49.94
N THR A 297 16.35 18.72 48.61
CA THR A 297 17.46 18.09 47.91
C THR A 297 18.81 18.75 48.23
N PHE A 298 18.83 20.08 48.41
CA PHE A 298 20.01 20.84 48.76
C PHE A 298 20.51 20.49 50.17
N GLU A 299 19.61 20.34 51.15
CA GLU A 299 19.96 19.87 52.49
C GLU A 299 20.58 18.47 52.47
N SER A 300 20.02 17.55 51.68
CA SER A 300 20.56 16.19 51.53
C SER A 300 21.96 16.16 50.91
N LEU A 301 22.22 17.04 49.92
CA LEU A 301 23.52 17.20 49.29
C LEU A 301 24.52 17.81 50.27
N ARG A 302 24.12 18.85 51.03
CA ARG A 302 24.95 19.48 52.06
C ARG A 302 25.36 18.49 53.15
N ALA A 303 24.45 17.61 53.55
CA ALA A 303 24.74 16.53 54.49
C ALA A 303 25.73 15.52 53.92
N SER A 304 25.62 15.18 52.63
CA SER A 304 26.49 14.23 51.94
C SER A 304 27.94 14.74 51.78
N GLU A 305 28.13 16.01 51.43
CA GLU A 305 29.46 16.62 51.31
C GLU A 305 30.16 16.69 52.66
N ARG A 306 29.46 17.11 53.73
CA ARG A 306 29.98 17.08 55.10
C ARG A 306 30.39 15.67 55.55
N LEU A 307 29.68 14.65 55.08
CA LEU A 307 30.01 13.25 55.39
C LEU A 307 31.29 12.82 54.65
N LEU A 308 31.45 13.20 53.38
CA LEU A 308 32.68 12.97 52.60
C LEU A 308 33.90 13.67 53.22
N GLU A 309 33.74 14.91 53.69
CA GLU A 309 34.80 15.65 54.41
C GLU A 309 35.22 14.92 55.70
N ARG A 310 34.25 14.47 56.49
CA ARG A 310 34.50 13.70 57.73
C ARG A 310 35.22 12.38 57.46
N GLN A 311 34.98 11.76 56.32
CA GLN A 311 35.60 10.50 55.90
C GLN A 311 36.93 10.69 55.15
N ARG A 312 37.43 11.94 55.08
CA ARG A 312 38.71 12.30 54.43
C ARG A 312 38.77 11.87 52.96
N PHE A 313 37.67 12.04 52.24
CA PHE A 313 37.64 11.82 50.80
C PHE A 313 38.57 12.79 50.07
N ALA A 314 39.22 12.32 49.00
CA ALA A 314 40.07 13.16 48.16
C ALA A 314 39.24 13.77 47.03
N PHE A 315 38.88 15.05 47.17
CA PHE A 315 38.08 15.75 46.19
C PHE A 315 38.87 16.01 44.88
N PRO A 316 38.27 15.73 43.71
CA PRO A 316 38.81 16.12 42.41
C PRO A 316 38.95 17.65 42.24
N SER A 317 39.80 18.11 41.33
CA SER A 317 39.99 19.55 41.04
C SER A 317 38.74 20.26 40.52
N ASP A 318 37.86 19.50 39.87
CA ASP A 318 36.67 20.01 39.17
C ASP A 318 35.40 19.87 40.03
N TRP A 319 35.58 19.71 41.35
CA TRP A 319 34.46 19.54 42.28
C TRP A 319 33.63 20.83 42.41
N LEU A 320 32.32 20.71 42.17
CA LEU A 320 31.36 21.79 42.38
C LEU A 320 31.02 21.88 43.87
N TRP A 321 31.65 22.84 44.55
CA TRP A 321 31.37 23.14 45.95
C TRP A 321 29.92 23.60 46.15
N ILE A 322 29.27 23.07 47.19
CA ILE A 322 27.88 23.40 47.51
C ILE A 322 27.72 24.90 47.82
N ASP A 323 28.75 25.58 48.33
CA ASP A 323 28.74 27.03 48.57
C ASP A 323 28.48 27.85 47.29
N ARG A 324 28.98 27.40 46.13
CA ARG A 324 28.71 28.05 44.84
C ARG A 324 27.26 27.83 44.40
N VAL A 325 26.74 26.64 44.64
CA VAL A 325 25.35 26.28 44.36
C VAL A 325 24.39 27.05 45.29
N GLU A 326 24.76 27.26 46.56
CA GLU A 326 24.04 28.07 47.54
C GLU A 326 23.91 29.52 47.05
N GLY A 327 24.99 30.10 46.53
CA GLY A 327 24.96 31.45 45.96
C GLY A 327 24.00 31.59 44.77
N GLU A 328 24.01 30.65 43.81
CA GLU A 328 23.07 30.70 42.68
C GLU A 328 21.62 30.43 43.11
N LEU A 329 21.41 29.55 44.10
CA LEU A 329 20.09 29.29 44.66
C LEU A 329 19.53 30.54 45.35
N GLU A 330 20.34 31.27 46.11
CA GLU A 330 19.95 32.54 46.73
C GLU A 330 19.58 33.59 45.67
N THR A 331 20.36 33.70 44.58
CA THR A 331 20.02 34.63 43.48
C THR A 331 18.70 34.25 42.81
N PHE A 332 18.45 32.96 42.59
CA PHE A 332 17.21 32.44 42.05
C PHE A 332 16.01 32.75 42.98
N GLN A 333 16.15 32.51 44.28
CA GLN A 333 15.10 32.81 45.27
C GLN A 333 14.80 34.31 45.36
N GLN A 334 15.81 35.17 45.30
CA GLN A 334 15.63 36.63 45.27
C GLN A 334 14.87 37.07 44.02
N LEU A 335 15.26 36.55 42.84
CA LEU A 335 14.60 36.86 41.58
C LEU A 335 13.14 36.38 41.58
N LEU A 336 12.89 35.14 42.02
CA LEU A 336 11.55 34.55 42.12
C LEU A 336 10.64 35.38 43.04
N ARG A 337 11.13 35.77 44.23
CA ARG A 337 10.37 36.60 45.18
C ARG A 337 10.03 37.96 44.58
N HIS A 338 10.99 38.61 43.92
CA HIS A 338 10.77 39.90 43.28
C HIS A 338 9.70 39.80 42.17
N GLN A 339 9.83 38.81 41.28
CA GLN A 339 8.87 38.60 40.19
C GLN A 339 7.47 38.19 40.69
N ALA A 340 7.38 37.34 41.71
CA ALA A 340 6.11 36.95 42.31
C ALA A 340 5.37 38.14 42.94
N LEU A 341 6.10 39.03 43.63
CA LEU A 341 5.55 40.24 44.23
C LEU A 341 5.00 41.21 43.17
N LEU A 342 5.69 41.36 42.04
CA LEU A 342 5.24 42.19 40.92
C LEU A 342 3.97 41.64 40.28
N VAL A 343 3.88 40.32 40.09
CA VAL A 343 2.66 39.66 39.59
C VAL A 343 1.49 39.84 40.56
N GLU A 344 1.73 39.74 41.86
CA GLU A 344 0.71 39.92 42.88
C GLU A 344 0.18 41.37 42.91
N GLN A 345 1.07 42.36 42.81
CA GLN A 345 0.71 43.78 42.75
C GLN A 345 -0.10 44.16 41.49
N SER A 346 0.11 43.45 40.39
CA SER A 346 -0.54 43.70 39.10
C SER A 346 -1.59 42.64 38.73
N ARG A 347 -2.06 41.84 39.69
CA ARG A 347 -3.01 40.74 39.45
C ARG A 347 -4.33 41.21 38.85
N GLU A 348 -4.95 42.26 39.39
CA GLU A 348 -6.24 42.77 38.89
C GLU A 348 -6.20 43.20 37.42
N PRO A 349 -5.25 44.05 36.96
CA PRO A 349 -5.19 44.42 35.54
C PRO A 349 -4.86 43.24 34.62
N ILE A 350 -4.06 42.26 35.08
CA ILE A 350 -3.80 41.02 34.32
C ILE A 350 -5.09 40.22 34.14
N VAL A 351 -5.88 40.06 35.21
CA VAL A 351 -7.17 39.33 35.18
C VAL A 351 -8.16 40.02 34.23
N ASP A 352 -8.30 41.33 34.29
CA ASP A 352 -9.20 42.08 33.42
C ASP A 352 -8.77 42.02 31.95
N MET A 353 -7.47 42.15 31.68
CA MET A 353 -6.91 41.97 30.34
C MET A 353 -7.18 40.57 29.78
N VAL A 354 -6.95 39.51 30.56
CA VAL A 354 -7.18 38.12 30.12
C VAL A 354 -8.67 37.86 29.86
N LYS A 355 -9.58 38.43 30.66
CA LYS A 355 -11.03 38.35 30.41
C LYS A 355 -11.41 39.01 29.08
N ARG A 356 -10.93 40.23 28.84
CA ARG A 356 -11.22 40.98 27.61
C ARG A 356 -10.59 40.34 26.37
N TYR A 357 -9.37 39.82 26.49
CA TYR A 357 -8.71 39.05 25.43
C TYR A 357 -9.54 37.82 25.05
N ASN A 358 -9.96 37.03 26.03
CA ASN A 358 -10.79 35.85 25.79
C ASN A 358 -12.14 36.20 25.14
N ALA A 359 -12.78 37.30 25.55
CA ALA A 359 -14.01 37.78 24.92
C ALA A 359 -13.79 38.21 23.45
N ARG A 360 -12.66 38.88 23.14
CA ARG A 360 -12.30 39.23 21.75
C ARG A 360 -12.03 38.00 20.90
N VAL A 361 -11.31 37.01 21.44
CA VAL A 361 -11.03 35.74 20.73
C VAL A 361 -12.33 34.99 20.45
N GLN A 362 -13.24 34.89 21.43
CA GLN A 362 -14.57 34.30 21.25
C GLN A 362 -15.41 35.04 20.19
N PHE A 363 -15.40 36.37 20.19
CA PHE A 363 -16.09 37.16 19.16
C PHE A 363 -15.52 36.91 17.75
N ARG A 364 -14.19 36.87 17.61
CA ARG A 364 -13.53 36.56 16.33
C ARG A 364 -13.81 35.13 15.88
N LEU A 365 -13.87 34.17 16.82
CA LEU A 365 -14.23 32.79 16.53
C LEU A 365 -15.69 32.71 16.03
N LYS A 366 -16.63 33.38 16.70
CA LYS A 366 -18.03 33.48 16.26
C LYS A 366 -18.16 34.12 14.88
N HIS A 367 -17.40 35.18 14.60
CA HIS A 367 -17.36 35.81 13.28
C HIS A 367 -16.84 34.82 12.22
N LEU A 368 -15.74 34.12 12.49
CA LEU A 368 -15.19 33.09 11.60
C LEU A 368 -16.20 31.97 11.34
N TYR A 369 -16.94 31.51 12.36
CA TYR A 369 -18.02 30.54 12.21
C TYR A 369 -19.13 31.06 11.29
N SER A 370 -19.52 32.33 11.43
CA SER A 370 -20.55 32.95 10.57
C SER A 370 -20.07 33.12 9.11
N GLU A 371 -18.82 33.53 8.91
CA GLU A 371 -18.22 33.63 7.58
C GLU A 371 -18.05 32.26 6.95
N TRP A 372 -17.63 31.26 7.73
CA TRP A 372 -17.55 29.87 7.30
C TRP A 372 -18.90 29.36 6.81
N MET A 373 -19.98 29.58 7.55
CA MET A 373 -21.32 29.14 7.13
C MET A 373 -21.79 29.78 5.81
N ILE A 374 -21.32 30.99 5.49
CA ILE A 374 -21.67 31.71 4.24
C ILE A 374 -20.75 31.33 3.08
N HIS A 375 -19.44 31.23 3.34
CA HIS A 375 -18.40 31.06 2.33
C HIS A 375 -17.90 29.62 2.19
N ARG A 376 -18.50 28.67 2.92
CA ARG A 376 -18.21 27.24 2.79
C ARG A 376 -18.27 26.86 1.30
N PRO A 377 -17.18 26.31 0.73
CA PRO A 377 -17.16 25.89 -0.67
C PRO A 377 -17.99 24.61 -0.83
N VAL A 378 -19.31 24.79 -0.87
CA VAL A 378 -20.31 23.73 -0.96
C VAL A 378 -20.72 23.49 -2.42
N LYS A 379 -20.67 24.52 -3.27
CA LYS A 379 -21.15 24.48 -4.65
C LYS A 379 -20.09 23.97 -5.64
N SER A 380 -20.49 23.08 -6.55
CA SER A 380 -19.68 22.50 -7.65
C SER A 380 -19.08 23.51 -8.63
N ASP A 381 -19.49 24.78 -8.61
CA ASP A 381 -18.97 25.78 -9.56
C ASP A 381 -17.52 26.21 -9.26
N VAL A 382 -17.00 25.84 -8.08
CA VAL A 382 -15.66 26.20 -7.65
C VAL A 382 -14.66 25.12 -8.08
N SER A 383 -13.62 25.52 -8.81
CA SER A 383 -12.48 24.65 -9.12
C SER A 383 -11.92 24.02 -7.84
N PRO A 384 -11.62 22.70 -7.81
CA PRO A 384 -11.03 22.04 -6.65
C PRO A 384 -9.80 22.77 -6.10
N GLN A 385 -9.01 23.40 -6.97
CA GLN A 385 -7.83 24.18 -6.57
C GLN A 385 -8.19 25.47 -5.84
N HIS A 386 -9.25 26.16 -6.30
CA HIS A 386 -9.75 27.36 -5.61
C HIS A 386 -10.39 26.97 -4.27
N ALA A 387 -11.15 25.87 -4.23
CA ALA A 387 -11.73 25.36 -3.00
C ALA A 387 -10.65 24.99 -1.97
N THR A 388 -9.58 24.28 -2.37
CA THR A 388 -8.48 23.95 -1.45
C THR A 388 -7.71 25.18 -0.98
N GLN A 389 -7.50 26.19 -1.83
CA GLN A 389 -6.85 27.45 -1.43
C GLN A 389 -7.69 28.25 -0.43
N VAL A 390 -9.00 28.33 -0.65
CA VAL A 390 -9.93 28.97 0.30
C VAL A 390 -9.91 28.23 1.63
N LEU A 391 -9.93 26.89 1.61
CA LEU A 391 -9.81 26.04 2.80
C LEU A 391 -8.47 26.23 3.53
N GLU A 392 -7.35 26.33 2.81
CA GLU A 392 -6.03 26.62 3.40
C GLU A 392 -5.98 28.02 4.03
N GLY A 393 -6.64 29.01 3.42
CA GLY A 393 -6.81 30.34 3.99
C GLY A 393 -7.55 30.28 5.32
N TYR A 394 -8.72 29.62 5.37
CA TYR A 394 -9.49 29.46 6.60
C TYR A 394 -8.79 28.59 7.63
N GLU A 395 -8.05 27.55 7.23
CA GLU A 395 -7.22 26.72 8.12
C GLU A 395 -6.11 27.55 8.77
N SER A 396 -5.45 28.43 8.02
CA SER A 396 -4.42 29.31 8.58
C SER A 396 -5.00 30.31 9.60
N GLN A 397 -6.18 30.86 9.31
CA GLN A 397 -6.90 31.76 10.21
C GLN A 397 -7.41 31.02 11.46
N LEU A 398 -7.91 29.80 11.29
CA LEU A 398 -8.35 28.95 12.39
C LEU A 398 -7.17 28.57 13.28
N ASN A 399 -6.03 28.16 12.72
CA ASN A 399 -4.86 27.78 13.50
C ASN A 399 -4.35 28.95 14.34
N GLN A 400 -4.28 30.15 13.75
CA GLN A 400 -3.93 31.37 14.50
C GLN A 400 -4.92 31.63 15.64
N LEU A 401 -6.23 31.50 15.40
CA LEU A 401 -7.25 31.71 16.42
C LEU A 401 -7.27 30.60 17.48
N ALA A 402 -6.95 29.36 17.11
CA ALA A 402 -6.87 28.21 18.00
C ALA A 402 -5.67 28.31 18.95
N GLU A 403 -4.51 28.76 18.45
CA GLU A 403 -3.36 29.09 19.29
C GLU A 403 -3.71 30.21 20.28
N GLN A 404 -4.35 31.28 19.79
CA GLN A 404 -4.82 32.39 20.63
C GLN A 404 -5.80 31.92 21.72
N TYR A 405 -6.75 31.06 21.35
CA TYR A 405 -7.70 30.46 22.29
C TYR A 405 -7.01 29.56 23.32
N ALA A 406 -6.08 28.70 22.91
CA ALA A 406 -5.33 27.83 23.80
C ALA A 406 -4.45 28.61 24.80
N PHE A 407 -3.83 29.71 24.37
CA PHE A 407 -3.12 30.61 25.29
C PHE A 407 -4.08 31.33 26.24
N GLY A 408 -5.25 31.76 25.76
CA GLY A 408 -6.29 32.38 26.57
C GLY A 408 -6.87 31.44 27.65
N GLU A 409 -7.06 30.17 27.32
CA GLU A 409 -7.45 29.09 28.26
C GLU A 409 -6.35 28.82 29.28
N LYS A 410 -5.10 28.63 28.83
CA LYS A 410 -3.95 28.45 29.74
C LYS A 410 -3.80 29.63 30.70
N ALA A 411 -4.01 30.86 30.22
CA ALA A 411 -3.99 32.06 31.05
C ALA A 411 -5.10 32.05 32.11
N LYS A 412 -6.32 31.62 31.76
CA LYS A 412 -7.43 31.46 32.72
C LYS A 412 -7.10 30.45 33.80
N ASN A 413 -6.60 29.27 33.41
CA ASN A 413 -6.26 28.19 34.34
C ASN A 413 -5.16 28.62 35.31
N VAL A 414 -4.11 29.29 34.81
CA VAL A 414 -2.98 29.77 35.64
C VAL A 414 -3.40 30.85 36.63
N LEU A 415 -4.36 31.70 36.25
CA LEU A 415 -4.91 32.75 37.13
C LEU A 415 -6.01 32.25 38.07
N GLY A 416 -6.43 30.99 37.94
CA GLY A 416 -7.51 30.38 38.73
C GLY A 416 -8.87 30.99 38.45
N LEU A 417 -9.14 31.36 37.19
CA LEU A 417 -10.39 32.03 36.78
C LEU A 417 -11.48 31.04 36.31
N ASP A 418 -11.33 29.75 36.63
CA ASP A 418 -12.20 28.66 36.15
C ASP A 418 -13.62 28.67 36.78
N ASP A 419 -13.80 29.40 37.89
CA ASP A 419 -15.04 29.41 38.69
C ASP A 419 -16.06 30.50 38.31
N LEU A 420 -15.84 31.26 37.23
CA LEU A 420 -16.89 32.19 36.79
C LEU A 420 -17.99 31.40 36.05
N PRO A 421 -19.25 31.43 36.53
CA PRO A 421 -20.33 30.77 35.84
C PRO A 421 -20.34 31.28 34.42
N ALA A 422 -20.29 30.36 33.46
CA ALA A 422 -20.51 30.65 32.06
C ALA A 422 -21.80 31.47 31.99
N GLY A 423 -21.68 32.78 31.74
CA GLY A 423 -22.82 33.57 31.30
C GLY A 423 -23.40 32.90 30.06
N ASP A 424 -24.69 33.11 29.79
CA ASP A 424 -25.49 32.52 28.71
C ASP A 424 -24.96 32.72 27.27
N GLU A 425 -23.68 33.07 27.08
CA GLU A 425 -23.00 33.15 25.80
C GLU A 425 -22.41 31.78 25.43
N GLU A 426 -22.97 31.17 24.38
CA GLU A 426 -22.43 29.97 23.72
C GLU A 426 -20.91 30.11 23.50
N GLN A 427 -20.11 29.36 24.26
CA GLN A 427 -18.68 29.26 24.00
C GLN A 427 -18.45 28.46 22.73
N PHE A 428 -17.85 29.10 21.74
CA PHE A 428 -17.42 28.43 20.53
C PHE A 428 -16.05 27.80 20.80
N SER A 429 -15.89 26.51 20.49
CA SER A 429 -14.60 25.84 20.49
C SER A 429 -14.04 25.79 19.07
N PRO A 430 -12.72 25.93 18.86
CA PRO A 430 -12.11 25.83 17.54
C PRO A 430 -12.08 24.38 17.00
N ASP A 431 -12.24 23.37 17.86
CA ASP A 431 -12.08 21.95 17.50
C ASP A 431 -13.12 21.44 16.51
N SER A 432 -14.40 21.80 16.67
CA SER A 432 -15.45 21.36 15.74
C SER A 432 -15.25 21.91 14.33
N LEU A 433 -14.84 23.18 14.20
CA LEU A 433 -14.53 23.80 12.91
C LEU A 433 -13.25 23.23 12.29
N ALA A 434 -12.26 22.88 13.11
CA ALA A 434 -11.05 22.20 12.65
C ALA A 434 -11.36 20.83 12.03
N GLU A 435 -12.23 20.05 12.68
CA GLU A 435 -12.69 18.76 12.13
C GLU A 435 -13.48 18.94 10.83
N GLU A 436 -14.39 19.92 10.76
CA GLU A 436 -15.14 20.19 9.53
C GLU A 436 -14.25 20.65 8.36
N ILE A 437 -13.29 21.55 8.60
CA ILE A 437 -12.34 22.01 7.58
C ILE A 437 -11.47 20.84 7.11
N LYS A 438 -10.98 20.02 8.04
CA LYS A 438 -10.19 18.82 7.74
C LYS A 438 -10.98 17.82 6.89
N ASP A 439 -12.24 17.58 7.26
CA ASP A 439 -13.13 16.69 6.52
C ASP A 439 -13.40 17.25 5.11
N MET A 440 -13.71 18.55 4.97
CA MET A 440 -13.89 19.20 3.68
C MET A 440 -12.64 19.16 2.80
N LYS A 441 -11.46 19.39 3.36
CA LYS A 441 -10.18 19.29 2.66
C LYS A 441 -9.95 17.84 2.19
N GLY A 442 -10.31 16.87 3.03
CA GLY A 442 -10.35 15.45 2.65
C GLY A 442 -11.26 15.18 1.45
N VAL A 443 -12.48 15.74 1.44
CA VAL A 443 -13.42 15.62 0.31
C VAL A 443 -12.84 16.23 -0.95
N TRP A 444 -12.41 17.48 -0.91
CA TRP A 444 -11.90 18.19 -2.09
C TRP A 444 -10.61 17.58 -2.64
N ASN A 445 -9.75 17.01 -1.78
CA ASN A 445 -8.58 16.24 -2.22
C ASN A 445 -8.97 14.92 -2.89
N ALA A 446 -9.98 14.22 -2.38
CA ALA A 446 -10.48 13.01 -3.04
C ALA A 446 -11.14 13.36 -4.39
N LEU A 447 -11.93 14.44 -4.42
CA LEU A 447 -12.62 14.93 -5.62
C LEU A 447 -11.63 15.52 -6.64
N SER A 448 -10.52 16.13 -6.26
CA SER A 448 -9.57 16.74 -7.21
C SER A 448 -9.01 15.72 -8.21
N SER A 449 -8.74 14.50 -7.75
CA SER A 449 -8.36 13.37 -8.62
C SER A 449 -9.47 13.01 -9.62
N LEU A 450 -10.73 13.09 -9.20
CA LEU A 450 -11.88 12.83 -10.08
C LEU A 450 -12.11 13.98 -11.06
N PHE A 451 -11.95 15.23 -10.63
CA PHE A 451 -12.07 16.42 -11.49
C PHE A 451 -10.97 16.47 -12.55
N THR A 452 -9.74 16.08 -12.21
CA THR A 452 -8.64 15.98 -13.18
C THR A 452 -8.87 14.86 -14.17
N ASP A 453 -9.31 13.68 -13.71
CA ASP A 453 -9.69 12.56 -14.59
C ASP A 453 -10.87 12.94 -15.51
N VAL A 454 -11.91 13.61 -15.00
CA VAL A 454 -13.05 14.10 -15.80
C VAL A 454 -12.63 15.22 -16.75
N GLY A 455 -11.75 16.13 -16.31
CA GLY A 455 -11.16 17.17 -17.16
C GLY A 455 -10.37 16.57 -18.33
N ALA A 456 -9.54 15.56 -18.05
CA ALA A 456 -8.82 14.83 -19.09
C ALA A 456 -9.76 14.18 -20.11
N LEU A 457 -10.88 13.60 -19.65
CA LEU A 457 -11.92 13.10 -20.55
C LEU A 457 -12.55 14.23 -21.39
N ARG A 458 -12.84 15.40 -20.80
CA ARG A 458 -13.41 16.55 -21.51
C ARG A 458 -12.51 17.08 -22.62
N GLU A 459 -11.19 17.03 -22.43
CA GLU A 459 -10.21 17.49 -23.43
C GLU A 459 -9.96 16.49 -24.55
N THR A 460 -10.51 15.27 -24.48
CA THR A 460 -10.30 14.29 -25.56
C THR A 460 -10.93 14.78 -26.87
N PRO A 461 -10.15 14.88 -27.97
CA PRO A 461 -10.68 15.31 -29.26
C PRO A 461 -11.57 14.20 -29.85
N TRP A 462 -12.72 14.59 -30.42
CA TRP A 462 -13.76 13.66 -30.90
C TRP A 462 -13.22 12.57 -31.84
N ALA A 463 -12.25 12.91 -32.70
CA ALA A 463 -11.62 11.96 -33.62
C ALA A 463 -10.97 10.74 -32.93
N THR A 464 -10.49 10.91 -31.69
CA THR A 464 -9.80 9.86 -30.91
C THR A 464 -10.71 9.20 -29.88
N VAL A 465 -11.95 9.68 -29.73
CA VAL A 465 -12.88 9.19 -28.71
C VAL A 465 -13.31 7.76 -29.04
N ALA A 466 -13.04 6.86 -28.11
CA ALA A 466 -13.57 5.50 -28.12
C ALA A 466 -14.70 5.39 -27.07
N PRO A 467 -15.98 5.26 -27.47
CA PRO A 467 -17.12 5.26 -26.55
C PRO A 467 -17.06 4.16 -25.48
N LYS A 468 -16.48 2.99 -25.81
CA LYS A 468 -16.26 1.90 -24.85
C LYS A 468 -15.23 2.25 -23.78
N ALA A 469 -14.13 2.91 -24.17
CA ALA A 469 -13.08 3.31 -23.23
C ALA A 469 -13.57 4.45 -22.31
N VAL A 470 -14.32 5.41 -22.86
CA VAL A 470 -14.96 6.47 -22.07
C VAL A 470 -15.92 5.87 -21.05
N ARG A 471 -16.75 4.89 -21.45
CA ARG A 471 -17.63 4.17 -20.52
C ARG A 471 -16.88 3.52 -19.36
N GLN A 472 -15.84 2.74 -19.68
CA GLN A 472 -15.02 2.05 -18.68
C GLN A 472 -14.41 3.06 -17.70
N ARG A 473 -13.86 4.17 -18.20
CA ARG A 473 -13.30 5.21 -17.33
C ARG A 473 -14.36 5.88 -16.46
N LEU A 474 -15.55 6.16 -16.97
CA LEU A 474 -16.66 6.71 -16.18
C LEU A 474 -17.15 5.72 -15.10
N GLU A 475 -17.22 4.41 -15.42
CA GLU A 475 -17.55 3.36 -14.45
C GLU A 475 -16.47 3.22 -13.38
N GLU A 476 -15.18 3.28 -13.74
CA GLU A 476 -14.06 3.32 -12.79
C GLU A 476 -14.15 4.54 -11.85
N LEU A 477 -14.47 5.72 -12.38
CA LEU A 477 -14.65 6.94 -11.59
C LEU A 477 -15.84 6.84 -10.64
N LEU A 478 -16.95 6.24 -11.10
CA LEU A 478 -18.10 5.95 -10.26
C LEU A 478 -17.79 4.90 -9.19
N GLU A 479 -16.84 4.00 -9.42
CA GLU A 479 -16.40 3.06 -8.39
C GLU A 479 -15.47 3.74 -7.37
N LYS A 480 -14.58 4.64 -7.83
CA LYS A 480 -13.76 5.49 -6.95
C LYS A 480 -14.64 6.38 -6.06
N ILE A 481 -15.71 6.97 -6.59
CA ILE A 481 -16.61 7.84 -5.81
C ILE A 481 -17.37 7.06 -4.72
N LYS A 482 -17.65 5.75 -4.91
CA LYS A 482 -18.27 4.91 -3.87
C LYS A 482 -17.35 4.60 -2.70
N LYS A 483 -16.04 4.51 -2.95
CA LYS A 483 -15.00 4.23 -1.92
C LYS A 483 -14.79 5.40 -0.96
N VAL A 484 -15.31 6.58 -1.30
CA VAL A 484 -15.26 7.75 -0.43
C VAL A 484 -16.12 7.49 0.84
N PRO A 485 -15.56 7.72 2.05
CA PRO A 485 -16.26 7.51 3.33
C PRO A 485 -17.65 8.17 3.40
N PRO A 486 -18.61 7.57 4.12
CA PRO A 486 -19.98 8.08 4.20
C PRO A 486 -20.10 9.47 4.82
N ARG A 487 -19.16 9.86 5.70
CA ARG A 487 -19.07 11.21 6.27
C ARG A 487 -18.98 12.31 5.20
N PHE A 488 -18.32 12.00 4.08
CA PHE A 488 -18.10 12.94 2.98
C PHE A 488 -19.26 12.98 1.97
N ARG A 489 -20.25 12.09 2.10
CA ARG A 489 -21.41 12.02 1.20
C ARG A 489 -22.49 13.06 1.51
N GLN A 490 -22.41 13.70 2.66
CA GLN A 490 -23.34 14.75 3.09
C GLN A 490 -23.06 16.09 2.42
N TYR A 491 -21.94 16.21 1.71
CA TYR A 491 -21.52 17.44 1.05
C TYR A 491 -22.07 17.52 -0.37
N ASP A 492 -22.64 18.67 -0.74
CA ASP A 492 -23.27 18.87 -2.06
C ASP A 492 -22.29 18.67 -3.22
N ALA A 493 -21.04 19.11 -3.07
CA ALA A 493 -19.99 18.90 -4.08
C ALA A 493 -19.79 17.40 -4.45
N PHE A 494 -19.98 16.49 -3.50
CA PHE A 494 -19.94 15.04 -3.76
C PHE A 494 -21.17 14.58 -4.54
N GLU A 495 -22.37 15.03 -4.15
CA GLU A 495 -23.61 14.68 -4.83
C GLU A 495 -23.65 15.21 -6.26
N GLU A 496 -23.20 16.44 -6.50
CA GLU A 496 -23.13 17.06 -7.83
C GLU A 496 -22.12 16.33 -8.72
N MET A 497 -20.94 15.98 -8.22
CA MET A 497 -19.96 15.19 -8.99
C MET A 497 -20.51 13.80 -9.34
N ARG A 498 -21.20 13.13 -8.40
CA ARG A 498 -21.89 11.87 -8.66
C ARG A 498 -22.99 12.03 -9.71
N ALA A 499 -23.77 13.10 -9.64
CA ALA A 499 -24.83 13.41 -10.60
C ALA A 499 -24.25 13.67 -12.00
N GLN A 500 -23.15 14.41 -12.11
CA GLN A 500 -22.43 14.65 -13.36
C GLN A 500 -21.88 13.36 -13.96
N LEU A 501 -21.20 12.50 -13.18
CA LEU A 501 -20.71 11.20 -13.66
C LEU A 501 -21.86 10.31 -14.14
N THR A 502 -22.98 10.30 -13.42
CA THR A 502 -24.16 9.53 -13.79
C THR A 502 -24.81 10.08 -15.07
N SER A 503 -24.84 11.40 -15.26
CA SER A 503 -25.35 12.02 -16.48
C SER A 503 -24.44 11.72 -17.67
N TYR A 504 -23.11 11.78 -17.51
CA TYR A 504 -22.16 11.41 -18.55
C TYR A 504 -22.27 9.94 -18.95
N LEU A 505 -22.55 9.05 -18.00
CA LEU A 505 -22.77 7.63 -18.30
C LEU A 505 -24.04 7.41 -19.12
N LYS A 506 -25.13 8.17 -18.84
CA LYS A 506 -26.34 8.17 -19.67
C LYS A 506 -26.06 8.74 -21.07
N LEU A 507 -25.37 9.86 -21.15
CA LEU A 507 -24.97 10.51 -22.41
C LEU A 507 -24.04 9.64 -23.25
N ASN A 508 -23.30 8.71 -22.63
CA ASN A 508 -22.40 7.83 -23.35
C ASN A 508 -23.13 6.89 -24.34
N LEU A 509 -24.41 6.59 -24.11
CA LEU A 509 -25.23 5.87 -25.08
C LEU A 509 -25.38 6.68 -26.37
N LEU A 510 -25.68 7.98 -26.26
CA LEU A 510 -25.76 8.89 -27.41
C LEU A 510 -24.41 9.09 -28.08
N ILE A 511 -23.32 9.15 -27.32
CA ILE A 511 -21.95 9.22 -27.86
C ILE A 511 -21.62 7.96 -28.66
N THR A 512 -22.09 6.79 -28.20
CA THR A 512 -21.92 5.54 -28.94
C THR A 512 -22.70 5.59 -30.25
N ASP A 513 -23.95 6.05 -30.23
CA ASP A 513 -24.79 6.21 -31.42
C ASP A 513 -24.16 7.20 -32.42
N LEU A 514 -23.61 8.32 -31.92
CA LEU A 514 -22.92 9.34 -32.71
C LEU A 514 -21.58 8.90 -33.32
N ARG A 515 -20.99 7.79 -32.86
CA ARG A 515 -19.73 7.26 -33.44
C ARG A 515 -19.97 6.36 -34.64
N THR A 516 -21.23 6.03 -34.96
CA THR A 516 -21.59 5.19 -36.11
C THR A 516 -21.03 5.75 -37.41
N ASP A 517 -20.43 4.89 -38.24
CA ASP A 517 -19.82 5.28 -39.53
C ASP A 517 -20.86 5.75 -40.58
N ALA A 518 -22.15 5.61 -40.27
CA ALA A 518 -23.26 6.16 -41.06
C ALA A 518 -23.28 7.69 -41.11
N LEU A 519 -22.69 8.37 -40.11
CA LEU A 519 -22.67 9.82 -40.04
C LEU A 519 -21.59 10.42 -40.93
N LYS A 520 -22.01 11.21 -41.91
CA LYS A 520 -21.16 11.97 -42.83
C LYS A 520 -21.10 13.45 -42.47
N ASP A 521 -20.22 14.21 -43.11
CA ASP A 521 -20.06 15.65 -42.88
C ASP A 521 -21.36 16.45 -42.96
N ARG A 522 -22.29 16.06 -43.84
CA ARG A 522 -23.63 16.69 -43.94
C ARG A 522 -24.47 16.52 -42.68
N HIS A 523 -24.45 15.33 -42.08
CA HIS A 523 -25.15 15.03 -40.84
C HIS A 523 -24.49 15.75 -39.66
N TRP A 524 -23.16 15.79 -39.63
CA TRP A 524 -22.40 16.54 -38.62
C TRP A 524 -22.68 18.05 -38.68
N LYS A 525 -22.80 18.65 -39.86
CA LYS A 525 -23.22 20.06 -40.00
C LYS A 525 -24.61 20.30 -39.40
N LEU A 526 -25.56 19.39 -39.64
CA LEU A 526 -26.91 19.48 -39.10
C LEU A 526 -26.89 19.35 -37.56
N ILE A 527 -26.19 18.35 -37.03
CA ILE A 527 -26.02 18.12 -35.58
C ILE A 527 -25.37 19.32 -34.90
N LEU A 528 -24.29 19.88 -35.46
CA LEU A 528 -23.61 21.05 -34.91
C LEU A 528 -24.50 22.29 -34.91
N THR A 529 -25.33 22.45 -35.93
CA THR A 529 -26.32 23.54 -36.01
C THR A 529 -27.41 23.38 -34.95
N THR A 530 -27.95 22.18 -34.79
CA THR A 530 -28.96 21.85 -33.76
C THR A 530 -28.42 22.05 -32.35
N LEU A 531 -27.17 21.65 -32.11
CA LEU A 531 -26.48 21.81 -30.82
C LEU A 531 -25.92 23.23 -30.60
N LYS A 532 -26.09 24.15 -31.57
CA LYS A 532 -25.59 25.54 -31.54
C LYS A 532 -24.07 25.65 -31.31
N ILE A 533 -23.30 24.66 -31.77
CA ILE A 533 -21.85 24.62 -31.63
C ILE A 533 -21.21 25.30 -32.86
N LYS A 534 -20.49 26.41 -32.66
CA LYS A 534 -19.79 27.16 -33.72
C LYS A 534 -18.38 26.64 -34.02
N LYS A 535 -18.15 25.34 -33.83
CA LYS A 535 -16.84 24.70 -34.05
C LYS A 535 -16.91 23.73 -35.22
N THR A 536 -15.78 23.52 -35.88
CA THR A 536 -15.64 22.45 -36.88
C THR A 536 -15.47 21.10 -36.19
N LEU A 537 -15.82 19.99 -36.87
CA LEU A 537 -15.74 18.62 -36.30
C LEU A 537 -14.37 18.28 -35.69
N GLN A 538 -13.29 18.87 -36.24
CA GLN A 538 -11.91 18.65 -35.76
C GLN A 538 -11.60 19.36 -34.42
N GLU A 539 -12.33 20.44 -34.11
CA GLU A 539 -12.16 21.24 -32.89
C GLU A 539 -13.13 20.81 -31.77
N VAL A 540 -14.03 19.87 -32.07
CA VAL A 540 -14.99 19.32 -31.12
C VAL A 540 -14.25 18.33 -30.21
N THR A 541 -14.29 18.62 -28.91
CA THR A 541 -13.88 17.70 -27.86
C THR A 541 -15.10 17.03 -27.24
N LEU A 542 -14.87 15.92 -26.54
CA LEU A 542 -15.92 15.25 -25.76
C LEU A 542 -16.58 16.20 -24.75
N GLY A 543 -15.80 17.11 -24.17
CA GLY A 543 -16.29 18.15 -23.27
C GLY A 543 -17.27 19.10 -23.97
N THR A 544 -16.98 19.58 -25.18
CA THR A 544 -17.92 20.41 -25.93
C THR A 544 -19.24 19.71 -26.24
N LEU A 545 -19.22 18.39 -26.45
CA LEU A 545 -20.44 17.60 -26.61
C LEU A 545 -21.19 17.49 -25.28
N TRP A 546 -20.52 17.16 -24.16
CA TRP A 546 -21.16 17.10 -22.84
C TRP A 546 -21.73 18.43 -22.34
N HIS A 547 -21.16 19.55 -22.76
CA HIS A 547 -21.66 20.89 -22.45
C HIS A 547 -22.78 21.34 -23.38
N ALA A 548 -22.85 20.81 -24.60
CA ALA A 548 -24.04 20.94 -25.42
C ALA A 548 -25.12 20.06 -24.79
N ASP A 549 -26.27 20.63 -24.47
CA ASP A 549 -27.38 19.92 -23.84
C ASP A 549 -27.93 18.82 -24.78
N LEU A 550 -27.23 17.68 -24.79
CA LEU A 550 -27.51 16.50 -25.59
C LEU A 550 -28.82 15.83 -25.16
N VAL A 551 -29.20 16.02 -23.88
CA VAL A 551 -30.44 15.48 -23.34
C VAL A 551 -31.64 16.24 -23.91
N ALA A 552 -31.58 17.58 -23.93
CA ALA A 552 -32.66 18.38 -24.50
C ALA A 552 -32.83 18.18 -26.02
N ASN A 553 -31.74 17.88 -26.73
CA ASN A 553 -31.74 17.70 -28.18
C ASN A 553 -31.69 16.22 -28.62
N GLU A 554 -31.91 15.28 -27.68
CA GLU A 554 -31.77 13.84 -27.93
C GLU A 554 -32.66 13.36 -29.09
N SER A 555 -33.92 13.79 -29.13
CA SER A 555 -34.86 13.39 -30.18
C SER A 555 -34.39 13.83 -31.57
N ALA A 556 -33.96 15.09 -31.71
CA ALA A 556 -33.46 15.62 -32.96
C ALA A 556 -32.19 14.89 -33.42
N VAL A 557 -31.26 14.60 -32.51
CA VAL A 557 -30.05 13.83 -32.83
C VAL A 557 -30.39 12.40 -33.26
N ARG A 558 -31.34 11.74 -32.59
CA ARG A 558 -31.81 10.40 -32.97
C ARG A 558 -32.49 10.37 -34.34
N GLU A 559 -33.29 11.38 -34.68
CA GLU A 559 -33.88 11.49 -36.02
C GLU A 559 -32.81 11.59 -37.11
N ILE A 560 -31.76 12.38 -36.89
CA ILE A 560 -30.63 12.52 -37.83
C ILE A 560 -29.85 11.19 -37.94
N LEU A 561 -29.69 10.46 -36.84
CA LEU A 561 -29.06 9.14 -36.86
C LEU A 561 -29.86 8.12 -37.67
N VAL A 562 -31.19 8.08 -37.50
CA VAL A 562 -32.07 7.21 -38.28
C VAL A 562 -32.02 7.58 -39.76
N GLN A 563 -32.01 8.87 -40.08
CA GLN A 563 -31.79 9.35 -41.44
C GLN A 563 -30.45 8.86 -42.01
N ALA A 564 -29.35 9.04 -41.28
CA ALA A 564 -28.02 8.63 -41.72
C ALA A 564 -27.90 7.11 -41.95
N GLN A 565 -28.52 6.30 -41.07
CA GLN A 565 -28.56 4.85 -41.22
C GLN A 565 -29.36 4.44 -42.47
N GLY A 566 -30.52 5.06 -42.69
CA GLY A 566 -31.32 4.84 -43.89
C GLY A 566 -30.55 5.21 -45.17
N GLU A 567 -29.83 6.33 -45.16
CA GLU A 567 -28.97 6.75 -46.27
C GLU A 567 -27.82 5.77 -46.55
N THR A 568 -27.23 5.18 -45.51
CA THR A 568 -26.13 4.21 -45.66
C THR A 568 -26.60 2.94 -46.37
N ALA A 569 -27.80 2.46 -46.06
CA ALA A 569 -28.40 1.31 -46.74
C ALA A 569 -28.64 1.61 -48.24
N LEU A 570 -29.12 2.82 -48.55
CA LEU A 570 -29.34 3.26 -49.93
C LEU A 570 -28.02 3.42 -50.71
N GLU A 571 -26.99 3.95 -50.08
CA GLU A 571 -25.67 4.10 -50.67
C GLU A 571 -25.00 2.76 -50.95
N GLU A 572 -25.07 1.82 -50.00
CA GLU A 572 -24.54 0.48 -50.16
C GLU A 572 -25.26 -0.26 -51.30
N PHE A 573 -26.58 -0.10 -51.41
CA PHE A 573 -27.34 -0.65 -52.52
C PHE A 573 -26.92 -0.06 -53.87
N LEU A 574 -26.79 1.26 -54.00
CA LEU A 574 -26.30 1.89 -55.24
C LEU A 574 -24.87 1.48 -55.59
N ARG A 575 -24.00 1.35 -54.59
CA ARG A 575 -22.64 0.83 -54.76
C ARG A 575 -22.66 -0.59 -55.33
N GLN A 576 -23.51 -1.47 -54.81
CA GLN A 576 -23.69 -2.83 -55.33
C GLN A 576 -24.20 -2.83 -56.77
N VAL A 577 -25.16 -1.97 -57.12
CA VAL A 577 -25.63 -1.82 -58.51
C VAL A 577 -24.46 -1.44 -59.41
N LYS A 578 -23.66 -0.43 -59.04
CA LYS A 578 -22.50 0.02 -59.82
C LYS A 578 -21.45 -1.07 -59.99
N GLU A 579 -21.05 -1.73 -58.90
CA GLU A 579 -20.06 -2.82 -58.93
C GLU A 579 -20.55 -4.00 -59.77
N SER A 580 -21.85 -4.31 -59.71
CA SER A 580 -22.42 -5.44 -60.46
C SER A 580 -22.32 -5.29 -61.98
N TRP A 581 -22.21 -4.07 -62.52
CA TRP A 581 -22.07 -3.79 -63.96
C TRP A 581 -20.62 -3.51 -64.38
N GLN A 582 -19.71 -3.30 -63.43
CA GLN A 582 -18.31 -2.98 -63.73
C GLN A 582 -17.56 -4.18 -64.34
N ASP A 583 -17.91 -5.40 -63.92
CA ASP A 583 -17.21 -6.63 -64.34
C ASP A 583 -18.03 -7.54 -65.27
N ARG A 584 -19.23 -7.10 -65.70
CA ARG A 584 -20.11 -7.94 -66.55
C ARG A 584 -19.71 -7.84 -68.01
N GLU A 585 -19.53 -9.02 -68.62
CA GLU A 585 -19.18 -9.16 -70.03
C GLU A 585 -20.30 -9.85 -70.84
N LEU A 586 -20.43 -9.51 -72.11
CA LEU A 586 -21.32 -10.22 -73.04
C LEU A 586 -20.70 -11.57 -73.42
N THR A 587 -21.48 -12.65 -73.34
CA THR A 587 -21.00 -13.97 -73.78
C THR A 587 -21.24 -14.18 -75.26
N PHE A 588 -20.17 -14.53 -75.99
CA PHE A 588 -20.20 -14.75 -77.43
C PHE A 588 -19.90 -16.20 -77.79
N VAL A 589 -20.76 -16.82 -78.59
CA VAL A 589 -20.61 -18.21 -79.08
C VAL A 589 -20.39 -18.20 -80.59
N ALA A 590 -19.42 -18.99 -81.07
CA ALA A 590 -19.16 -19.11 -82.50
C ALA A 590 -20.34 -19.76 -83.24
N TYR A 591 -20.78 -19.14 -84.34
CA TYR A 591 -21.80 -19.65 -85.24
C TYR A 591 -21.16 -19.77 -86.65
N GLY A 592 -21.00 -21.00 -87.12
CA GLY A 592 -20.24 -21.29 -88.34
C GLY A 592 -18.76 -20.89 -88.27
N THR A 593 -18.14 -20.61 -89.42
CA THR A 593 -16.69 -20.29 -89.53
C THR A 593 -16.36 -18.81 -89.43
N LYS A 594 -17.34 -17.90 -89.43
CA LYS A 594 -17.07 -16.45 -89.64
C LYS A 594 -17.71 -15.48 -88.63
N THR A 595 -18.62 -15.91 -87.74
CA THR A 595 -19.31 -15.00 -86.82
C THR A 595 -19.42 -15.54 -85.40
N LYS A 596 -19.51 -14.62 -84.43
CA LYS A 596 -19.86 -14.93 -83.04
C LYS A 596 -21.18 -14.27 -82.70
N LEU A 597 -22.09 -15.00 -82.09
CA LEU A 597 -23.42 -14.56 -81.68
C LEU A 597 -23.49 -14.40 -80.16
N VAL A 598 -24.29 -13.46 -79.69
CA VAL A 598 -24.48 -13.25 -78.24
C VAL A 598 -25.42 -14.35 -77.70
N LYS A 599 -25.06 -14.90 -76.54
CA LYS A 599 -25.85 -15.89 -75.78
C LYS A 599 -25.98 -15.41 -74.32
N GLY A 600 -26.88 -16.04 -73.56
CA GLY A 600 -27.09 -15.73 -72.14
C GLY A 600 -27.92 -14.46 -71.92
N TRP A 601 -28.88 -14.19 -72.80
CA TRP A 601 -29.76 -13.03 -72.71
C TRP A 601 -30.62 -13.05 -71.43
N ASP A 602 -31.10 -14.23 -71.03
CA ASP A 602 -32.03 -14.37 -69.90
C ASP A 602 -31.42 -13.88 -68.58
N ASP A 603 -30.14 -14.19 -68.31
CA ASP A 603 -29.44 -13.73 -67.11
C ASP A 603 -29.27 -12.20 -67.06
N LEU A 604 -29.01 -11.58 -68.23
CA LEU A 604 -28.90 -10.13 -68.35
C LEU A 604 -30.25 -9.44 -68.18
N PHE A 605 -31.30 -9.99 -68.77
CA PHE A 605 -32.65 -9.48 -68.64
C PHE A 605 -33.16 -9.59 -67.21
N GLN A 606 -32.98 -10.75 -66.57
CA GLN A 606 -33.33 -10.94 -65.16
C GLN A 606 -32.60 -9.94 -64.26
N LEU A 607 -31.29 -9.76 -64.45
CA LEU A 607 -30.50 -8.82 -63.66
C LEU A 607 -30.96 -7.37 -63.84
N ILE A 608 -31.25 -6.94 -65.06
CA ILE A 608 -31.78 -5.60 -65.33
C ILE A 608 -33.14 -5.42 -64.66
N ASP A 609 -34.05 -6.38 -64.83
CA ASP A 609 -35.40 -6.28 -64.29
C ASP A 609 -35.38 -6.25 -62.75
N ASP A 610 -34.55 -7.09 -62.13
CA ASP A 610 -34.37 -7.12 -60.67
C ASP A 610 -33.81 -5.79 -60.14
N GLN A 611 -32.81 -5.22 -60.82
CA GLN A 611 -32.18 -3.97 -60.38
C GLN A 611 -33.03 -2.74 -60.68
N VAL A 612 -33.78 -2.71 -61.78
CA VAL A 612 -34.77 -1.66 -62.06
C VAL A 612 -35.89 -1.73 -61.02
N ALA A 613 -36.41 -2.91 -60.69
CA ALA A 613 -37.40 -3.07 -59.63
C ALA A 613 -36.84 -2.64 -58.26
N ALA A 614 -35.58 -2.96 -57.98
CA ALA A 614 -34.92 -2.55 -56.74
C ALA A 614 -34.66 -1.02 -56.69
N LEU A 615 -34.29 -0.38 -57.79
CA LEU A 615 -34.21 1.09 -57.90
C LEU A 615 -35.59 1.74 -57.74
N GLN A 616 -36.67 1.14 -58.25
CA GLN A 616 -38.03 1.61 -58.02
C GLN A 616 -38.44 1.47 -56.55
N SER A 617 -38.08 0.37 -55.89
CA SER A 617 -38.28 0.21 -54.45
C SER A 617 -37.47 1.24 -53.64
N MET A 618 -36.26 1.58 -54.10
CA MET A 618 -35.40 2.59 -53.50
C MET A 618 -36.07 3.97 -53.46
N LYS A 619 -36.80 4.34 -54.53
CA LYS A 619 -37.54 5.62 -54.63
C LYS A 619 -38.65 5.79 -53.59
N LEU A 620 -39.21 4.69 -53.09
CA LEU A 620 -40.23 4.72 -52.04
C LEU A 620 -39.65 5.05 -50.66
N SER A 621 -38.32 4.99 -50.51
CA SER A 621 -37.64 5.31 -49.27
C SER A 621 -37.68 6.82 -48.99
N PRO A 622 -37.99 7.26 -47.75
CA PRO A 622 -38.00 8.67 -47.39
C PRO A 622 -36.61 9.33 -47.48
N TYR A 623 -35.54 8.54 -47.51
CA TYR A 623 -34.15 9.02 -47.56
C TYR A 623 -33.57 9.12 -48.98
N PHE A 624 -34.40 8.89 -50.01
CA PHE A 624 -33.97 8.81 -51.41
C PHE A 624 -33.43 10.12 -51.98
N LYS A 625 -33.87 11.29 -51.46
CA LYS A 625 -33.65 12.61 -52.06
C LYS A 625 -32.18 12.95 -52.39
N ILE A 626 -31.22 12.50 -51.58
CA ILE A 626 -29.79 12.79 -51.81
C ILE A 626 -29.21 11.93 -52.95
N PHE A 627 -29.81 10.76 -53.20
CA PHE A 627 -29.38 9.80 -54.21
C PHE A 627 -30.24 9.87 -55.49
N GLU A 628 -31.20 10.80 -55.53
CA GLU A 628 -32.18 10.91 -56.63
C GLU A 628 -31.50 11.04 -57.99
N GLU A 629 -30.53 11.94 -58.12
CA GLU A 629 -29.82 12.14 -59.38
C GLU A 629 -29.05 10.88 -59.82
N GLU A 630 -28.28 10.27 -58.92
CA GLU A 630 -27.49 9.08 -59.26
C GLU A 630 -28.37 7.88 -59.58
N ALA A 631 -29.42 7.62 -58.79
CA ALA A 631 -30.34 6.52 -59.01
C ALA A 631 -31.12 6.66 -60.32
N LEU A 632 -31.62 7.86 -60.65
CA LEU A 632 -32.31 8.12 -61.92
C LEU A 632 -31.38 7.92 -63.12
N THR A 633 -30.13 8.38 -63.03
CA THR A 633 -29.18 8.16 -64.14
C THR A 633 -28.88 6.68 -64.36
N TRP A 634 -28.85 5.86 -63.31
CA TRP A 634 -28.68 4.41 -63.43
C TRP A 634 -29.93 3.73 -63.99
N GLU A 635 -31.11 4.10 -63.53
CA GLU A 635 -32.37 3.59 -64.06
C GLU A 635 -32.52 3.90 -65.56
N GLU A 636 -32.18 5.11 -66.00
CA GLU A 636 -32.18 5.48 -67.42
C GLU A 636 -31.19 4.64 -68.23
N LYS A 637 -29.97 4.42 -67.71
CA LYS A 637 -28.96 3.58 -68.37
C LYS A 637 -29.41 2.13 -68.51
N LEU A 638 -30.01 1.56 -67.46
CA LEU A 638 -30.51 0.18 -67.47
C LEU A 638 -31.72 0.01 -68.39
N ASN A 639 -32.65 0.95 -68.40
CA ASN A 639 -33.79 0.93 -69.33
C ASN A 639 -33.34 1.08 -70.79
N ARG A 640 -32.33 1.93 -71.06
CA ARG A 640 -31.72 2.05 -72.39
C ARG A 640 -31.03 0.75 -72.81
N LEU A 641 -30.29 0.11 -71.90
CA LEU A 641 -29.65 -1.17 -72.14
C LEU A 641 -30.70 -2.25 -72.43
N ARG A 642 -31.78 -2.32 -71.65
CA ARG A 642 -32.90 -3.25 -71.86
C ARG A 642 -33.45 -3.17 -73.28
N GLY A 643 -33.84 -1.97 -73.71
CA GLY A 643 -34.40 -1.75 -75.05
C GLY A 643 -33.41 -2.08 -76.18
N LEU A 644 -32.11 -1.82 -75.96
CA LEU A 644 -31.06 -2.20 -76.91
C LEU A 644 -30.92 -3.73 -77.01
N LEU A 645 -30.93 -4.45 -75.89
CA LEU A 645 -30.85 -5.91 -75.88
C LEU A 645 -32.09 -6.55 -76.52
N ASP A 646 -33.29 -6.01 -76.28
CA ASP A 646 -34.55 -6.48 -76.91
C ASP A 646 -34.51 -6.33 -78.45
N SER A 647 -34.03 -5.18 -78.93
CA SER A 647 -33.87 -4.96 -80.37
C SER A 647 -32.78 -5.86 -80.98
N TRP A 648 -31.69 -6.09 -80.24
CA TRP A 648 -30.59 -6.95 -80.68
C TRP A 648 -30.99 -8.41 -80.78
N ILE A 649 -31.64 -8.97 -79.74
CA ILE A 649 -32.07 -10.38 -79.77
C ILE A 649 -33.06 -10.63 -80.91
N GLU A 650 -33.94 -9.67 -81.21
CA GLU A 650 -34.87 -9.74 -82.34
C GLU A 650 -34.13 -9.75 -83.70
N VAL A 651 -33.20 -8.81 -83.91
CA VAL A 651 -32.36 -8.75 -85.11
C VAL A 651 -31.56 -10.03 -85.28
N GLN A 652 -30.93 -10.54 -84.21
CA GLN A 652 -30.14 -11.76 -84.23
C GLN A 652 -31.01 -12.97 -84.61
N ARG A 653 -32.23 -13.09 -84.05
CA ARG A 653 -33.16 -14.18 -84.40
C ARG A 653 -33.57 -14.13 -85.88
N LYS A 654 -33.99 -12.96 -86.38
CA LYS A 654 -34.37 -12.76 -87.79
C LYS A 654 -33.19 -13.01 -88.73
N TRP A 655 -31.99 -12.54 -88.37
CA TRP A 655 -30.78 -12.75 -89.17
C TRP A 655 -30.39 -14.23 -89.21
N VAL A 656 -30.39 -14.96 -88.08
CA VAL A 656 -30.08 -16.41 -88.06
C VAL A 656 -31.07 -17.19 -88.93
N TYR A 657 -32.36 -16.87 -88.86
CA TYR A 657 -33.37 -17.48 -89.72
C TYR A 657 -33.08 -17.25 -91.21
N LEU A 658 -32.90 -15.99 -91.63
CA LEU A 658 -32.65 -15.66 -93.03
C LEU A 658 -31.28 -16.15 -93.53
N GLU A 659 -30.26 -16.16 -92.67
CA GLU A 659 -28.95 -16.72 -93.00
C GLU A 659 -29.03 -18.23 -93.26
N GLY A 660 -29.78 -18.96 -92.43
CA GLY A 660 -30.08 -20.37 -92.65
C GLY A 660 -30.80 -20.62 -93.98
N VAL A 661 -31.79 -19.79 -94.33
CA VAL A 661 -32.55 -19.91 -95.58
C VAL A 661 -31.67 -19.65 -96.81
N PHE A 662 -30.92 -18.55 -96.85
CA PHE A 662 -30.11 -18.18 -98.02
C PHE A 662 -28.79 -18.94 -98.15
N THR A 663 -28.28 -19.55 -97.08
CA THR A 663 -27.01 -20.30 -97.08
C THR A 663 -27.23 -21.81 -97.11
N GLY A 664 -28.37 -22.30 -96.60
CA GLY A 664 -28.69 -23.73 -96.53
C GLY A 664 -29.05 -24.38 -97.87
N SER A 665 -29.28 -23.58 -98.92
CA SER A 665 -29.68 -24.08 -100.24
C SER A 665 -28.95 -23.32 -101.37
N GLN A 666 -28.63 -24.03 -102.46
CA GLN A 666 -27.93 -23.43 -103.60
C GLN A 666 -28.89 -22.73 -104.58
N ASP A 667 -30.16 -23.15 -104.63
CA ASP A 667 -31.10 -22.65 -105.63
C ASP A 667 -31.87 -21.39 -105.17
N ILE A 668 -32.11 -21.18 -103.87
CA ILE A 668 -32.84 -20.00 -103.35
C ILE A 668 -32.20 -18.66 -103.77
N PRO A 669 -30.86 -18.49 -103.72
CA PRO A 669 -30.21 -17.28 -104.21
C PRO A 669 -30.47 -16.98 -105.70
N MET A 670 -30.70 -18.02 -106.52
CA MET A 670 -31.03 -17.87 -107.93
C MET A 670 -32.51 -17.54 -108.15
N LEU A 671 -33.39 -18.02 -107.27
CA LEU A 671 -34.84 -17.77 -107.33
C LEU A 671 -35.21 -16.35 -106.86
N LEU A 672 -34.52 -15.83 -105.86
CA LEU A 672 -34.75 -14.50 -105.28
C LEU A 672 -33.46 -13.65 -105.32
N PRO A 673 -32.97 -13.26 -106.52
CA PRO A 673 -31.66 -12.62 -106.66
C PRO A 673 -31.62 -11.21 -106.06
N GLN A 674 -32.72 -10.45 -106.09
CA GLN A 674 -32.79 -9.10 -105.55
C GLN A 674 -32.75 -9.11 -104.01
N GLU A 675 -33.53 -10.00 -103.39
CA GLU A 675 -33.63 -10.20 -101.96
C GLU A 675 -32.33 -10.78 -101.41
N HIS A 676 -31.72 -11.75 -102.12
CA HIS A 676 -30.41 -12.29 -101.77
C HIS A 676 -29.31 -11.22 -101.81
N GLN A 677 -29.30 -10.34 -102.83
CA GLN A 677 -28.34 -9.24 -102.91
C GLN A 677 -28.53 -8.25 -101.74
N ARG A 678 -29.77 -7.92 -101.38
CA ARG A 678 -30.08 -7.06 -100.21
C ARG A 678 -29.64 -7.73 -98.90
N PHE A 679 -29.90 -9.03 -98.74
CA PHE A 679 -29.49 -9.80 -97.57
C PHE A 679 -27.97 -9.82 -97.41
N ARG A 680 -27.20 -9.96 -98.49
CA ARG A 680 -25.72 -9.92 -98.43
C ARG A 680 -25.18 -8.61 -97.83
N GLY A 681 -25.81 -7.47 -98.14
CA GLY A 681 -25.45 -6.19 -97.53
C GLY A 681 -25.73 -6.16 -96.03
N ILE A 682 -26.94 -6.58 -95.64
CA ILE A 682 -27.39 -6.67 -94.24
C ILE A 682 -26.51 -7.65 -93.45
N ASP A 683 -26.14 -8.78 -94.04
CA ASP A 683 -25.24 -9.77 -93.47
C ASP A 683 -23.88 -9.17 -93.15
N GLN A 684 -23.28 -8.43 -94.10
CA GLN A 684 -22.02 -7.75 -93.85
C GLN A 684 -22.12 -6.69 -92.75
N ASP A 685 -23.21 -5.91 -92.74
CA ASP A 685 -23.46 -4.89 -91.71
C ASP A 685 -23.63 -5.52 -90.32
N PHE A 686 -24.45 -6.57 -90.20
CA PHE A 686 -24.63 -7.31 -88.96
C PHE A 686 -23.31 -7.94 -88.48
N LYS A 687 -22.53 -8.57 -89.38
CA LYS A 687 -21.20 -9.11 -89.06
C LYS A 687 -20.22 -8.06 -88.55
N ASN A 688 -20.26 -6.88 -89.13
CA ASN A 688 -19.43 -5.75 -88.69
C ASN A 688 -19.82 -5.28 -87.29
N ILE A 689 -21.13 -5.19 -86.99
CA ILE A 689 -21.64 -4.87 -85.65
C ILE A 689 -21.19 -5.93 -84.65
N MET A 690 -21.38 -7.22 -84.95
CA MET A 690 -20.99 -8.32 -84.05
C MET A 690 -19.48 -8.36 -83.79
N LYS A 691 -18.64 -8.02 -84.79
CA LYS A 691 -17.19 -7.93 -84.62
C LYS A 691 -16.78 -6.75 -83.73
N LYS A 692 -17.44 -5.61 -83.87
CA LYS A 692 -17.22 -4.42 -83.02
C LYS A 692 -17.68 -4.71 -81.58
N ALA A 693 -18.87 -5.27 -81.42
CA ALA A 693 -19.40 -5.68 -80.13
C ALA A 693 -18.49 -6.67 -79.40
N ALA A 694 -17.97 -7.69 -80.09
CA ALA A 694 -17.06 -8.67 -79.50
C ALA A 694 -15.67 -8.12 -79.14
N SER A 695 -15.32 -6.91 -79.59
CA SER A 695 -14.07 -6.23 -79.23
C SER A 695 -14.16 -5.48 -77.90
N VAL A 696 -15.36 -5.09 -77.50
CA VAL A 696 -15.65 -4.40 -76.24
C VAL A 696 -16.09 -5.47 -75.23
N LYS A 697 -15.45 -5.49 -74.07
CA LYS A 697 -15.69 -6.54 -73.07
C LYS A 697 -16.90 -6.24 -72.20
N ASN A 698 -17.05 -5.00 -71.75
CA ASN A 698 -18.09 -4.62 -70.78
C ASN A 698 -19.45 -4.34 -71.47
N VAL A 699 -20.54 -4.90 -70.93
CA VAL A 699 -21.91 -4.74 -71.45
C VAL A 699 -22.35 -3.26 -71.51
N MET A 700 -22.01 -2.47 -70.50
CA MET A 700 -22.37 -1.05 -70.42
C MET A 700 -21.64 -0.20 -71.46
N GLU A 701 -20.39 -0.53 -71.76
CA GLU A 701 -19.62 0.13 -72.83
C GLU A 701 -20.19 -0.20 -74.21
N VAL A 702 -20.65 -1.45 -74.42
CA VAL A 702 -21.33 -1.85 -75.66
C VAL A 702 -22.63 -1.06 -75.84
N ALA A 703 -23.42 -0.89 -74.78
CA ALA A 703 -24.63 -0.05 -74.84
C ALA A 703 -24.35 1.45 -75.01
N GLY A 704 -23.15 1.89 -74.61
CA GLY A 704 -22.64 3.24 -74.83
C GLY A 704 -22.14 3.51 -76.25
N MET A 705 -22.08 2.49 -77.13
CA MET A 705 -21.65 2.69 -78.53
C MET A 705 -22.64 3.59 -79.28
N ASP A 706 -22.14 4.68 -79.82
CA ASP A 706 -22.92 5.62 -80.60
C ASP A 706 -23.54 4.93 -81.83
N ASP A 707 -24.82 5.22 -82.08
CA ASP A 707 -25.58 4.76 -83.25
C ASP A 707 -25.89 3.24 -83.29
N LEU A 708 -25.45 2.43 -82.31
CA LEU A 708 -25.70 0.97 -82.30
C LEU A 708 -27.21 0.64 -82.29
N GLY A 709 -28.01 1.32 -81.45
CA GLY A 709 -29.45 1.10 -81.39
C GLY A 709 -30.13 1.40 -82.74
N ARG A 710 -29.82 2.55 -83.36
CA ARG A 710 -30.37 2.92 -84.67
C ARG A 710 -29.96 1.96 -85.78
N GLN A 711 -28.72 1.46 -85.73
CA GLN A 711 -28.23 0.46 -86.68
C GLN A 711 -29.00 -0.86 -86.52
N LEU A 712 -29.23 -1.32 -85.29
CA LEU A 712 -30.02 -2.51 -85.02
C LEU A 712 -31.48 -2.33 -85.48
N ASP A 713 -32.11 -1.19 -85.18
CA ASP A 713 -33.49 -0.90 -85.64
C ASP A 713 -33.59 -0.91 -87.17
N ARG A 714 -32.64 -0.24 -87.84
CA ARG A 714 -32.56 -0.24 -89.30
C ARG A 714 -32.38 -1.66 -89.86
N LEU A 715 -31.52 -2.48 -89.24
CA LEU A 715 -31.35 -3.87 -89.65
C LEU A 715 -32.61 -4.69 -89.40
N SER A 716 -33.32 -4.47 -88.29
CA SER A 716 -34.60 -5.14 -87.98
C SER A 716 -35.63 -4.84 -89.06
N ASP A 717 -35.77 -3.58 -89.47
CA ASP A 717 -36.69 -3.17 -90.54
C ASP A 717 -36.34 -3.80 -91.89
N LEU A 718 -35.06 -3.79 -92.25
CA LEU A 718 -34.59 -4.37 -93.51
C LEU A 718 -34.76 -5.88 -93.55
N LEU A 719 -34.44 -6.58 -92.46
CA LEU A 719 -34.67 -8.03 -92.31
C LEU A 719 -36.17 -8.34 -92.40
N SER A 720 -37.02 -7.54 -91.76
CA SER A 720 -38.48 -7.71 -91.80
C SER A 720 -39.04 -7.55 -93.22
N ARG A 721 -38.50 -6.61 -94.01
CA ARG A 721 -38.89 -6.46 -95.44
C ARG A 721 -38.48 -7.67 -96.28
N ILE A 722 -37.31 -8.24 -96.04
CA ILE A 722 -36.87 -9.47 -96.72
C ILE A 722 -37.74 -10.64 -96.31
N GLN A 723 -38.03 -10.79 -95.02
CA GLN A 723 -38.91 -11.84 -94.51
C GLN A 723 -40.31 -11.73 -95.12
N LYS A 724 -40.86 -10.51 -95.25
CA LYS A 724 -42.14 -10.28 -95.93
C LYS A 724 -42.08 -10.65 -97.42
N ALA A 725 -41.05 -10.23 -98.13
CA ALA A 725 -40.87 -10.57 -99.55
C ALA A 725 -40.71 -12.09 -99.77
N LEU A 726 -40.01 -12.77 -98.86
CA LEU A 726 -39.90 -14.23 -98.83
C LEU A 726 -41.27 -14.87 -98.59
N GLY A 727 -42.05 -14.38 -97.63
CA GLY A 727 -43.42 -14.83 -97.38
C GLY A 727 -44.34 -14.66 -98.59
N GLU A 728 -44.29 -13.50 -99.25
CA GLU A 728 -45.04 -13.24 -100.49
C GLU A 728 -44.62 -14.18 -101.63
N TYR A 729 -43.33 -14.51 -101.72
CA TYR A 729 -42.84 -15.49 -102.70
C TYR A 729 -43.35 -16.90 -102.38
N LEU A 730 -43.27 -17.33 -101.12
CA LEU A 730 -43.79 -18.64 -100.69
C LEU A 730 -45.30 -18.76 -100.95
N GLU A 731 -46.05 -17.69 -100.71
CA GLU A 731 -47.49 -17.67 -100.98
C GLU A 731 -47.79 -17.80 -102.48
N LYS A 732 -47.02 -17.12 -103.36
CA LYS A 732 -47.12 -17.33 -104.81
C LYS A 732 -46.81 -18.77 -105.23
N GLN A 733 -45.85 -19.42 -104.58
CA GLN A 733 -45.57 -20.84 -104.83
C GLN A 733 -46.74 -21.73 -104.36
N ARG A 734 -47.37 -21.40 -103.24
CA ARG A 734 -48.59 -22.09 -102.77
C ARG A 734 -49.78 -21.89 -103.69
N GLU A 735 -49.96 -20.71 -104.28
CA GLU A 735 -50.98 -20.46 -105.30
C GLU A 735 -50.78 -21.31 -106.57
N GLN A 736 -49.53 -21.48 -106.99
CA GLN A 736 -49.18 -22.31 -108.16
C GLN A 736 -49.40 -23.80 -107.89
N PHE A 737 -49.21 -24.26 -106.65
CA PHE A 737 -49.43 -25.64 -106.25
C PHE A 737 -50.07 -25.74 -104.86
N ALA A 738 -51.40 -25.90 -104.86
CA ALA A 738 -52.24 -25.84 -103.65
C ALA A 738 -51.85 -26.84 -102.54
N ARG A 739 -51.11 -27.91 -102.85
CA ARG A 739 -50.66 -28.85 -101.80
C ARG A 739 -49.58 -28.24 -100.88
N PHE A 740 -48.86 -27.20 -101.32
CA PHE A 740 -47.88 -26.52 -100.47
C PHE A 740 -48.52 -25.80 -99.27
N TYR A 741 -49.84 -25.63 -99.21
CA TYR A 741 -50.54 -25.15 -98.00
C TYR A 741 -50.48 -26.13 -96.82
N PHE A 742 -50.21 -27.42 -97.06
CA PHE A 742 -50.08 -28.45 -96.01
C PHE A 742 -48.69 -28.50 -95.36
N VAL A 743 -47.78 -27.62 -95.79
CA VAL A 743 -46.39 -27.62 -95.36
C VAL A 743 -46.01 -26.24 -94.82
N GLY A 744 -45.30 -26.21 -93.70
CA GLY A 744 -44.82 -24.98 -93.07
C GLY A 744 -43.76 -24.27 -93.92
N ASP A 745 -43.47 -23.01 -93.58
CA ASP A 745 -42.56 -22.16 -94.38
C ASP A 745 -41.13 -22.73 -94.45
N GLU A 746 -40.60 -23.28 -93.35
CA GLU A 746 -39.25 -23.89 -93.31
C GLU A 746 -39.14 -25.13 -94.21
N ASP A 747 -40.09 -26.07 -94.07
CA ASP A 747 -40.16 -27.28 -94.88
C ASP A 747 -40.36 -26.94 -96.38
N LEU A 748 -41.18 -25.92 -96.67
CA LEU A 748 -41.43 -25.44 -98.03
C LEU A 748 -40.18 -24.83 -98.65
N LEU A 749 -39.42 -24.04 -97.87
CA LEU A 749 -38.12 -23.50 -98.30
C LEU A 749 -37.09 -24.60 -98.55
N GLU A 750 -37.05 -25.65 -97.73
CA GLU A 750 -36.12 -26.78 -97.93
C GLU A 750 -36.43 -27.54 -99.23
N MET A 751 -37.71 -27.72 -99.57
CA MET A 751 -38.12 -28.34 -100.83
C MET A 751 -37.80 -27.47 -102.06
N ILE A 752 -38.10 -26.16 -102.00
CA ILE A 752 -37.87 -25.24 -103.12
C ILE A 752 -36.37 -25.01 -103.34
N GLY A 753 -35.60 -24.90 -102.26
CA GLY A 753 -34.17 -24.62 -102.34
C GLY A 753 -33.30 -25.77 -102.82
N ASN A 754 -33.82 -27.00 -102.77
CA ASN A 754 -33.16 -28.21 -103.28
C ASN A 754 -34.08 -28.97 -104.23
N ALA A 755 -34.82 -28.25 -105.09
CA ALA A 755 -35.82 -28.85 -105.99
C ALA A 755 -35.23 -29.92 -106.94
N ARG A 756 -33.91 -29.90 -107.15
CA ARG A 756 -33.18 -30.88 -107.96
C ARG A 756 -32.84 -32.18 -107.21
N ASP A 757 -32.78 -32.14 -105.87
CA ASP A 757 -32.50 -33.32 -105.06
C ASP A 757 -33.80 -34.00 -104.61
N VAL A 758 -34.14 -35.07 -105.32
CA VAL A 758 -35.34 -35.87 -105.04
C VAL A 758 -35.36 -36.39 -103.60
N LYS A 759 -34.19 -36.66 -102.99
CA LYS A 759 -34.11 -37.19 -101.61
C LYS A 759 -34.54 -36.17 -100.57
N VAL A 760 -34.25 -34.89 -100.79
CA VAL A 760 -34.64 -33.81 -99.88
C VAL A 760 -36.14 -33.56 -99.99
N VAL A 761 -36.65 -33.45 -101.22
CA VAL A 761 -38.09 -33.28 -101.47
C VAL A 761 -38.87 -34.47 -100.91
N GLN A 762 -38.38 -35.70 -101.08
CA GLN A 762 -39.02 -36.93 -100.60
C GLN A 762 -39.29 -36.95 -99.09
N ARG A 763 -38.46 -36.29 -98.25
CA ARG A 763 -38.69 -36.19 -96.80
C ARG A 763 -40.00 -35.48 -96.46
N HIS A 764 -40.47 -34.62 -97.35
CA HIS A 764 -41.65 -33.77 -97.17
C HIS A 764 -42.84 -34.20 -98.04
N VAL A 765 -42.65 -35.14 -98.98
CA VAL A 765 -43.72 -35.65 -99.87
C VAL A 765 -44.87 -36.29 -99.09
N ASN A 766 -44.58 -36.98 -97.98
CA ASN A 766 -45.59 -37.57 -97.10
C ASN A 766 -46.52 -36.53 -96.45
N LYS A 767 -46.06 -35.28 -96.28
CA LYS A 767 -46.87 -34.16 -95.81
C LYS A 767 -47.77 -33.58 -96.91
N LEU A 768 -47.33 -33.65 -98.18
CA LEU A 768 -48.06 -33.14 -99.35
C LEU A 768 -49.11 -34.12 -99.89
N PHE A 769 -48.87 -35.42 -99.78
CA PHE A 769 -49.73 -36.46 -100.36
C PHE A 769 -50.10 -37.50 -99.31
N ALA A 770 -51.38 -37.49 -98.92
CA ALA A 770 -51.95 -38.57 -98.14
C ALA A 770 -51.82 -39.90 -98.91
N GLY A 771 -51.14 -40.87 -98.31
CA GLY A 771 -50.96 -42.21 -98.86
C GLY A 771 -49.65 -42.46 -99.61
N ILE A 772 -48.74 -41.48 -99.75
CA ILE A 772 -47.39 -41.70 -100.31
C ILE A 772 -46.36 -41.50 -99.21
N ALA A 773 -45.56 -42.53 -98.92
CA ALA A 773 -44.50 -42.48 -97.91
C ALA A 773 -43.13 -42.19 -98.51
N VAL A 774 -42.81 -42.87 -99.62
CA VAL A 774 -41.47 -42.96 -100.18
C VAL A 774 -41.60 -43.03 -101.70
N LEU A 775 -40.74 -42.29 -102.40
CA LEU A 775 -40.59 -42.38 -103.85
C LEU A 775 -39.35 -43.25 -104.12
N ASP A 776 -39.51 -44.30 -104.93
CA ASP A 776 -38.41 -45.13 -105.40
C ASP A 776 -37.81 -44.47 -106.64
N THR A 777 -36.53 -44.11 -106.56
CA THR A 777 -35.78 -43.50 -107.67
C THR A 777 -34.92 -44.54 -108.38
N ASP A 778 -34.67 -44.34 -109.66
CA ASP A 778 -33.80 -45.21 -110.46
C ASP A 778 -32.36 -45.19 -109.90
N PRO A 779 -31.76 -46.35 -109.59
CA PRO A 779 -30.39 -46.42 -109.07
C PRO A 779 -29.32 -45.85 -110.02
N GLU A 780 -29.57 -45.79 -111.34
CA GLU A 780 -28.62 -45.20 -112.31
C GLU A 780 -28.88 -43.71 -112.56
N ASN A 781 -30.14 -43.26 -112.45
CA ASN A 781 -30.55 -41.86 -112.65
C ASN A 781 -31.50 -41.40 -111.53
N GLY A 782 -30.94 -40.82 -110.47
CA GLY A 782 -31.69 -40.39 -109.27
C GLY A 782 -32.73 -39.28 -109.45
N THR A 783 -33.01 -38.86 -110.69
CA THR A 783 -34.04 -37.86 -111.05
C THR A 783 -35.33 -38.49 -111.60
N ILE A 784 -35.34 -39.80 -111.88
CA ILE A 784 -36.51 -40.53 -112.41
C ILE A 784 -37.16 -41.34 -111.29
N ILE A 785 -38.48 -41.16 -111.12
CA ILE A 785 -39.29 -41.92 -110.15
C ILE A 785 -39.76 -43.22 -110.82
N VAL A 786 -39.36 -44.37 -110.28
CA VAL A 786 -39.68 -45.72 -110.78
C VAL A 786 -40.86 -46.35 -110.05
N GLY A 787 -41.15 -45.89 -108.82
CA GLY A 787 -42.27 -46.39 -108.03
C GLY A 787 -42.64 -45.47 -106.86
N MET A 788 -43.83 -45.65 -106.30
CA MET A 788 -44.29 -44.97 -105.09
C MET A 788 -44.71 -46.02 -104.07
N ARG A 789 -44.23 -45.90 -102.82
CA ARG A 789 -44.65 -46.77 -101.72
C ARG A 789 -45.63 -46.05 -100.80
N CYS A 790 -46.71 -46.74 -100.44
CA CYS A 790 -47.72 -46.21 -99.54
C CYS A 790 -47.29 -46.31 -98.07
N THR A 791 -47.84 -45.43 -97.24
CA THR A 791 -47.59 -45.37 -95.79
C THR A 791 -48.29 -46.49 -95.01
N THR A 792 -49.21 -47.21 -95.65
CA THR A 792 -49.88 -48.41 -95.14
C THR A 792 -49.57 -49.60 -96.05
N PRO A 793 -49.34 -50.80 -95.48
CA PRO A 793 -48.94 -51.98 -96.25
C PRO A 793 -49.95 -52.39 -97.32
#